data_AF-A0A662U3K7-F1
#
_entry.id   AF-A0A662U3K7-F1
#
_cell.length_a   1.000
_cell.length_b   1.000
_cell.length_c   1.000
_cell.angle_alpha   90.00
_cell.angle_beta   90.00
_cell.angle_gamma   90.00
#
_symmetry.space_group_name_H-M   'P 1'
#
loop_
_entity.id
_entity.type
_entity.pdbx_description
1 polymer ?
#
loop_
_entity_poly.entity_id
_entity_poly.type
_entity_poly.pdbx_seq_one_letter_code
_entity_poly.pdbx_strand_id
1 'polypeptide(L)'
;MLNGILDPILAGAKLLFSKPMTYNFPPEMPLTESFRGRHIFDPEKCKGCKLCARICPNKAIEMVERQSNGDKVLRPQIDYRKCCFCGLCVDVCPSKALVFSNFPMLVDLNKDKFVFTPEDLSKPPELEHGPPPKIKGAIEWARSRSLWIVHYMTGCCFIEAVPWVGSGFDMERFGLLARGSPRHSDVLIIGGYVTPKTLKRIIRIYEQMPNPKWVIALGNCPMSGGTYWDSYNTIMEIDRYIPIDIWIAGCPPRPEAIGLAIVHAMHAIQSGYPGKEEKVNKEQGLLEVPVHPLFREDVPPGEVRLAFGPCHPASGNFDLGLELEGEVVKKATPYPGYLHRGFEKLMEYRTWWQNIMLVPRICVLDGASYELGYVGVVEKLAGIDVPDRGKHLRILQAELSRIQSHLLNLGLLGAAAGLESIERITWGDREKILLLLEKLTGARIYQIYNTPGGVRHDIPTSFEKLAKETINYLRRRLEVYDDLLLNNETFIMRTRKVGVIAPDLVFDYDITGPNARGSGIEFDIRKAVPYEAYDKIEFDLVTSKGCDAYSRTLCRIGEIEQSLVIIENVLDQLPNGPIQDRKMANGKQLGPFSSIPAGEAIHCVESARGELCFHAISNGGSSPYRVKIRGPTFSTILVLLPDLLRGSYMADVPVVYWSLDQCPADHDR
;
A
#
# COMPACT_ATOMS: atom_id res chain seq x y z
N MET A 1 15.56 -22.89 28.93
CA MET A 1 16.66 -22.92 27.94
C MET A 1 16.44 -24.02 26.90
N LEU A 2 16.23 -25.29 27.28
CA LEU A 2 15.93 -26.39 26.34
C LEU A 2 14.65 -26.15 25.50
N ASN A 3 13.55 -25.72 26.13
CA ASN A 3 12.29 -25.45 25.42
C ASN A 3 12.43 -24.33 24.36
N GLY A 4 13.11 -23.22 24.69
CA GLY A 4 13.35 -22.12 23.73
C GLY A 4 14.20 -22.47 22.50
N ILE A 5 14.82 -23.67 22.47
CA ILE A 5 15.52 -24.21 21.29
C ILE A 5 14.69 -25.31 20.63
N LEU A 6 14.07 -26.20 21.41
CA LEU A 6 13.27 -27.31 20.92
C LEU A 6 11.96 -26.86 20.27
N ASP A 7 11.27 -25.88 20.85
CA ASP A 7 9.96 -25.43 20.36
C ASP A 7 10.06 -24.83 18.94
N PRO A 8 11.04 -23.95 18.63
CA PRO A 8 11.26 -23.50 17.26
C PRO A 8 11.58 -24.63 16.27
N ILE A 9 12.37 -25.64 16.68
CA ILE A 9 12.72 -26.79 15.83
C ILE A 9 11.48 -27.63 15.53
N LEU A 10 10.65 -27.90 16.55
CA LEU A 10 9.41 -28.65 16.39
C LEU A 10 8.38 -27.89 15.55
N ALA A 11 8.26 -26.59 15.74
CA ALA A 11 7.43 -25.72 14.90
C ALA A 11 7.91 -25.75 13.44
N GLY A 12 9.22 -25.64 13.21
CA GLY A 12 9.83 -25.80 11.88
C GLY A 12 9.53 -27.17 11.25
N ALA A 13 9.64 -28.25 12.01
CA ALA A 13 9.33 -29.60 11.54
C ALA A 13 7.85 -29.74 11.14
N LYS A 14 6.91 -29.18 11.92
CA LYS A 14 5.47 -29.17 11.58
C LYS A 14 5.22 -28.46 10.24
N LEU A 15 5.94 -27.37 9.96
CA LEU A 15 5.81 -26.63 8.71
C LEU A 15 6.28 -27.42 7.48
N LEU A 16 7.30 -28.27 7.61
CA LEU A 16 7.81 -29.10 6.51
C LEU A 16 6.78 -30.10 5.98
N PHE A 17 5.85 -30.55 6.82
CA PHE A 17 4.77 -31.47 6.42
C PHE A 17 3.48 -30.76 5.99
N SER A 18 3.45 -29.43 6.09
CA SER A 18 2.29 -28.63 5.68
C SER A 18 2.28 -28.40 4.16
N LYS A 19 1.09 -28.22 3.58
CA LYS A 19 0.98 -27.89 2.15
C LYS A 19 1.66 -26.54 1.89
N PRO A 20 2.55 -26.42 0.88
CA PRO A 20 3.20 -25.16 0.57
C PRO A 20 2.16 -24.12 0.15
N MET A 21 2.40 -22.87 0.55
CA MET A 21 1.55 -21.74 0.19
C MET A 21 1.80 -21.23 -1.24
N THR A 22 2.95 -21.58 -1.81
CA THR A 22 3.40 -21.10 -3.12
C THR A 22 2.39 -21.43 -4.22
N TYR A 23 1.97 -20.40 -4.95
CA TYR A 23 1.11 -20.50 -6.11
C TYR A 23 1.94 -20.76 -7.37
N ASN A 24 1.46 -21.65 -8.24
CA ASN A 24 2.07 -21.77 -9.57
C ASN A 24 1.67 -20.58 -10.43
N PHE A 25 2.67 -19.99 -11.07
CA PHE A 25 2.51 -19.05 -12.18
C PHE A 25 2.23 -19.88 -13.45
N PRO A 26 1.16 -19.67 -14.27
CA PRO A 26 0.43 -18.42 -14.55
C PRO A 26 -1.13 -18.52 -14.61
N PRO A 27 -1.83 -17.69 -13.83
CA PRO A 27 -1.95 -17.86 -12.39
C PRO A 27 -3.00 -18.93 -12.02
N GLU A 28 -2.60 -19.90 -11.17
CA GLU A 28 -3.54 -20.76 -10.41
C GLU A 28 -4.22 -20.01 -9.25
N MET A 29 -3.87 -18.74 -9.03
CA MET A 29 -4.48 -17.95 -7.97
C MET A 29 -5.93 -17.59 -8.30
N PRO A 30 -6.87 -17.73 -7.35
CA PRO A 30 -8.26 -17.42 -7.57
C PRO A 30 -8.44 -15.91 -7.71
N LEU A 31 -8.60 -15.43 -8.94
CA LEU A 31 -9.13 -14.09 -9.19
C LEU A 31 -10.57 -14.06 -8.69
N THR A 32 -10.87 -13.17 -7.75
CA THR A 32 -12.25 -13.04 -7.29
C THR A 32 -13.13 -12.46 -8.39
N GLU A 33 -14.39 -12.89 -8.43
CA GLU A 33 -15.40 -12.38 -9.37
C GLU A 33 -15.65 -10.88 -9.18
N SER A 34 -15.45 -10.36 -7.97
CA SER A 34 -15.61 -8.95 -7.61
C SER A 34 -14.40 -8.08 -7.97
N PHE A 35 -13.29 -8.66 -8.43
CA PHE A 35 -12.06 -7.91 -8.68
C PHE A 35 -12.26 -6.79 -9.72
N ARG A 36 -11.75 -5.60 -9.41
CA ARG A 36 -11.80 -4.42 -10.28
C ARG A 36 -10.64 -4.42 -11.27
N GLY A 37 -10.73 -5.28 -12.29
CA GLY A 37 -9.75 -5.40 -13.37
C GLY A 37 -10.01 -4.48 -14.56
N ARG A 38 -9.57 -4.88 -15.75
CA ARG A 38 -9.78 -4.11 -16.99
C ARG A 38 -11.29 -3.91 -17.23
N HIS A 39 -11.72 -2.72 -17.67
CA HIS A 39 -13.12 -2.46 -17.96
C HIS A 39 -13.62 -3.29 -19.15
N ILE A 40 -14.91 -3.64 -19.15
CA ILE A 40 -15.67 -4.13 -20.30
C ILE A 40 -16.73 -3.09 -20.63
N PHE A 41 -16.84 -2.75 -21.91
CA PHE A 41 -17.78 -1.75 -22.42
C PHE A 41 -18.86 -2.40 -23.29
N ASP A 42 -20.11 -2.07 -23.02
CA ASP A 42 -21.26 -2.50 -23.81
C ASP A 42 -21.78 -1.31 -24.65
N PRO A 43 -21.53 -1.31 -25.98
CA PRO A 43 -21.93 -0.22 -26.85
C PRO A 43 -23.46 -0.08 -26.97
N GLU A 44 -24.22 -1.17 -26.83
CA GLU A 44 -25.69 -1.19 -26.96
C GLU A 44 -26.35 -0.51 -25.76
N LYS A 45 -25.79 -0.71 -24.55
CA LYS A 45 -26.32 -0.08 -23.33
C LYS A 45 -25.93 1.38 -23.16
N CYS A 46 -24.85 1.84 -23.79
CA CYS A 46 -24.29 3.17 -23.48
C CYS A 46 -25.08 4.32 -24.11
N LYS A 47 -25.45 5.30 -23.27
CA LYS A 47 -26.22 6.50 -23.64
C LYS A 47 -25.36 7.71 -24.04
N GLY A 48 -24.03 7.62 -24.00
CA GLY A 48 -23.14 8.75 -24.34
C GLY A 48 -23.19 9.97 -23.39
N CYS A 49 -23.73 9.81 -22.17
CA CYS A 49 -24.00 10.92 -21.23
C CYS A 49 -22.77 11.60 -20.59
N LYS A 50 -21.54 11.14 -20.87
CA LYS A 50 -20.26 11.65 -20.34
C LYS A 50 -20.06 11.58 -18.81
N LEU A 51 -20.98 11.00 -18.03
CA LEU A 51 -20.86 10.93 -16.57
C LEU A 51 -19.60 10.19 -16.12
N CYS A 52 -19.23 9.09 -16.78
CA CYS A 52 -18.03 8.31 -16.49
C CYS A 52 -16.73 9.14 -16.65
N ALA A 53 -16.65 9.97 -17.69
CA ALA A 53 -15.53 10.88 -17.91
C ALA A 53 -15.53 12.03 -16.90
N ARG A 54 -16.70 12.61 -16.61
CA ARG A 54 -16.82 13.72 -15.65
C ARG A 54 -16.43 13.33 -14.23
N ILE A 55 -16.82 12.13 -13.77
CA ILE A 55 -16.50 11.70 -12.40
C ILE A 55 -15.04 11.26 -12.24
N CYS A 56 -14.35 10.92 -13.33
CA CYS A 56 -13.00 10.37 -13.30
C CYS A 56 -11.99 11.40 -12.72
N PRO A 57 -11.43 11.17 -11.52
CA PRO A 57 -10.52 12.13 -10.90
C PRO A 57 -9.20 12.28 -11.67
N ASN A 58 -8.78 11.22 -12.36
CA ASN A 58 -7.51 11.20 -13.10
C ASN A 58 -7.66 11.62 -14.57
N LYS A 59 -8.88 11.99 -15.01
CA LYS A 59 -9.20 12.28 -16.41
C LYS A 59 -8.70 11.16 -17.35
N ALA A 60 -8.86 9.92 -16.92
CA ALA A 60 -8.43 8.73 -17.66
C ALA A 60 -9.41 8.33 -18.76
N ILE A 61 -10.63 8.89 -18.77
CA ILE A 61 -11.67 8.54 -19.74
C ILE A 61 -11.91 9.75 -20.65
N GLU A 62 -11.71 9.54 -21.94
CA GLU A 62 -12.05 10.49 -23.00
C GLU A 62 -13.31 10.00 -23.72
N MET A 63 -14.23 10.92 -24.06
CA MET A 63 -15.46 10.58 -24.78
C MET A 63 -15.25 10.84 -26.27
N VAL A 64 -14.98 9.79 -27.04
CA VAL A 64 -14.66 9.87 -28.46
C VAL A 64 -15.90 9.69 -29.33
N GLU A 65 -15.96 10.39 -30.47
CA GLU A 65 -17.01 10.22 -31.47
C GLU A 65 -16.85 8.88 -32.20
N ARG A 66 -17.99 8.19 -32.39
CA ARG A 66 -18.15 6.98 -33.20
C ARG A 66 -19.43 7.07 -34.00
N GLN A 67 -19.54 6.27 -35.06
CA GLN A 67 -20.78 6.10 -35.79
C GLN A 67 -21.51 4.85 -35.30
N SER A 68 -22.82 4.94 -35.11
CA SER A 68 -23.68 3.82 -34.75
C SER A 68 -25.03 4.02 -35.43
N ASN A 69 -25.43 3.09 -36.31
CA ASN A 69 -26.67 3.18 -37.10
C ASN A 69 -26.84 4.49 -37.89
N GLY A 70 -25.74 5.08 -38.36
CA GLY A 70 -25.75 6.35 -39.10
C GLY A 70 -25.65 7.61 -38.24
N ASP A 71 -25.86 7.50 -36.92
CA ASP A 71 -25.77 8.61 -35.97
C ASP A 71 -24.38 8.73 -35.33
N LYS A 72 -24.00 9.97 -35.00
CA LYS A 72 -22.81 10.25 -34.19
C LYS A 72 -23.11 9.98 -32.72
N VAL A 73 -22.38 9.04 -32.12
CA VAL A 73 -22.49 8.67 -30.71
C VAL A 73 -21.17 8.85 -29.98
N LEU A 74 -21.22 9.21 -28.71
CA LEU A 74 -20.04 9.34 -27.87
C LEU A 74 -19.80 8.06 -27.07
N ARG A 75 -18.57 7.56 -27.13
CA ARG A 75 -18.17 6.30 -26.49
C ARG A 75 -16.89 6.50 -25.66
N PRO A 76 -16.70 5.78 -24.54
CA PRO A 76 -15.56 5.96 -23.67
C PRO A 76 -14.30 5.30 -24.26
N GLN A 77 -13.22 6.05 -24.36
CA GLN A 77 -11.84 5.58 -24.53
C GLN A 77 -11.13 5.70 -23.19
N ILE A 78 -10.40 4.69 -22.76
CA ILE A 78 -9.76 4.65 -21.42
C ILE A 78 -8.25 4.57 -21.55
N ASP A 79 -7.55 5.53 -20.93
CA ASP A 79 -6.11 5.57 -20.75
C ASP A 79 -5.71 4.86 -19.45
N TYR A 80 -5.25 3.62 -19.56
CA TYR A 80 -4.84 2.81 -18.41
C TYR A 80 -3.54 3.29 -17.76
N ARG A 81 -2.76 4.15 -18.42
CA ARG A 81 -1.62 4.84 -17.77
C ARG A 81 -2.10 5.75 -16.64
N LYS A 82 -3.36 6.21 -16.71
CA LYS A 82 -3.99 7.12 -15.72
C LYS A 82 -5.00 6.43 -14.82
N CYS A 83 -5.71 5.41 -15.32
CA CYS A 83 -6.81 4.75 -14.60
C CYS A 83 -6.36 4.15 -13.26
N CYS A 84 -6.98 4.56 -12.14
CA CYS A 84 -6.65 4.03 -10.82
C CYS A 84 -7.61 2.93 -10.31
N PHE A 85 -8.48 2.40 -11.18
CA PHE A 85 -9.43 1.32 -10.86
C PHE A 85 -10.32 1.60 -9.63
N CYS A 86 -10.61 2.88 -9.37
CA CYS A 86 -11.48 3.29 -8.25
C CYS A 86 -12.94 2.92 -8.45
N GLY A 87 -13.37 2.71 -9.69
CA GLY A 87 -14.73 2.28 -10.04
C GLY A 87 -15.80 3.36 -9.97
N LEU A 88 -15.46 4.62 -9.68
CA LEU A 88 -16.44 5.71 -9.68
C LEU A 88 -17.15 5.87 -11.03
N CYS A 89 -16.46 5.58 -12.13
CA CYS A 89 -17.01 5.59 -13.49
C CYS A 89 -18.06 4.48 -13.72
N VAL A 90 -17.90 3.32 -13.08
CA VAL A 90 -18.83 2.19 -13.12
C VAL A 90 -20.05 2.52 -12.25
N ASP A 91 -19.84 3.05 -11.04
CA ASP A 91 -20.93 3.40 -10.11
C ASP A 91 -21.89 4.45 -10.68
N VAL A 92 -21.35 5.45 -11.38
CA VAL A 92 -22.16 6.54 -11.93
C VAL A 92 -22.85 6.15 -13.25
N CYS A 93 -22.54 5.00 -13.85
CA CYS A 93 -23.07 4.60 -15.14
C CYS A 93 -24.55 4.16 -15.02
N PRO A 94 -25.54 4.95 -15.48
CA PRO A 94 -26.94 4.66 -15.22
C PRO A 94 -27.44 3.43 -15.98
N SER A 95 -26.84 3.12 -17.13
CA SER A 95 -27.20 1.96 -17.95
C SER A 95 -26.31 0.74 -17.72
N LYS A 96 -25.35 0.81 -16.78
CA LYS A 96 -24.36 -0.25 -16.52
C LYS A 96 -23.64 -0.71 -17.79
N ALA A 97 -23.39 0.21 -18.71
CA ALA A 97 -22.69 -0.05 -19.96
C ALA A 97 -21.17 -0.17 -19.78
N LEU A 98 -20.65 0.20 -18.61
CA LEU A 98 -19.25 0.02 -18.25
C LEU A 98 -19.20 -0.80 -16.98
N VAL A 99 -18.51 -1.93 -17.01
CA VAL A 99 -18.32 -2.83 -15.86
C VAL A 99 -16.85 -3.23 -15.75
N PHE A 100 -16.46 -3.83 -14.64
CA PHE A 100 -15.13 -4.42 -14.50
C PHE A 100 -15.13 -5.89 -14.92
N SER A 101 -14.05 -6.32 -15.58
CA SER A 101 -13.66 -7.72 -15.62
C SER A 101 -12.82 -8.06 -14.40
N ASN A 102 -12.58 -9.34 -14.16
CA ASN A 102 -11.61 -9.80 -13.17
C ASN A 102 -10.16 -9.86 -13.71
N PHE A 103 -9.89 -9.36 -14.93
CA PHE A 103 -8.58 -9.48 -15.58
C PHE A 103 -7.59 -8.39 -15.10
N PRO A 104 -6.44 -8.76 -14.49
CA PRO A 104 -5.53 -7.79 -13.87
C PRO A 104 -4.29 -7.45 -14.72
N MET A 105 -4.04 -8.16 -15.82
CA MET A 105 -2.74 -8.16 -16.49
C MET A 105 -2.65 -7.09 -17.58
N LEU A 106 -2.02 -5.95 -17.27
CA LEU A 106 -1.77 -4.88 -18.23
C LEU A 106 -0.26 -4.63 -18.35
N VAL A 107 0.39 -5.40 -19.22
CA VAL A 107 1.85 -5.37 -19.43
C VAL A 107 2.15 -5.20 -20.91
N ASP A 108 3.00 -4.24 -21.27
CA ASP A 108 3.48 -4.06 -22.65
C ASP A 108 4.88 -3.42 -22.66
N LEU A 109 5.57 -3.54 -23.79
CA LEU A 109 6.85 -2.87 -24.06
C LEU A 109 6.66 -1.40 -24.49
N ASN A 110 5.45 -1.06 -24.97
CA ASN A 110 5.08 0.29 -25.37
C ASN A 110 3.93 0.82 -24.49
N LYS A 111 4.19 1.88 -23.72
CA LYS A 111 3.18 2.51 -22.86
C LYS A 111 1.97 3.06 -23.63
N ASP A 112 2.11 3.41 -24.91
CA ASP A 112 1.00 4.00 -25.68
C ASP A 112 -0.11 3.00 -26.02
N LYS A 113 0.18 1.70 -25.96
CA LYS A 113 -0.84 0.64 -26.12
C LYS A 113 -1.79 0.52 -24.93
N PHE A 114 -1.56 1.25 -23.84
CA PHE A 114 -2.48 1.32 -22.71
C PHE A 114 -3.67 2.27 -22.93
N VAL A 115 -3.81 2.86 -24.13
CA VAL A 115 -5.00 3.60 -24.51
C VAL A 115 -5.95 2.66 -25.25
N PHE A 116 -7.04 2.28 -24.59
CA PHE A 116 -7.99 1.31 -25.11
C PHE A 116 -9.18 2.04 -25.72
N THR A 117 -9.44 1.75 -27.00
CA THR A 117 -10.59 2.29 -27.74
C THR A 117 -11.91 1.66 -27.26
N PRO A 118 -13.08 2.27 -27.57
CA PRO A 118 -14.37 1.62 -27.33
C PRO A 118 -14.45 0.21 -27.90
N GLU A 119 -13.83 -0.03 -29.06
CA GLU A 119 -13.79 -1.33 -29.73
C GLU A 119 -12.97 -2.36 -28.93
N ASP A 120 -11.82 -1.96 -28.39
CA ASP A 120 -10.98 -2.82 -27.53
C ASP A 120 -11.68 -3.15 -26.21
N LEU A 121 -12.37 -2.18 -25.63
CA LEU A 121 -13.11 -2.35 -24.38
C LEU A 121 -14.34 -3.24 -24.54
N SER A 122 -14.89 -3.36 -25.76
CA SER A 122 -16.05 -4.21 -26.04
C SER A 122 -15.70 -5.70 -26.15
N LYS A 123 -14.41 -6.01 -26.35
CA LYS A 123 -13.92 -7.40 -26.37
C LYS A 123 -13.60 -7.85 -24.95
N PRO A 124 -13.90 -9.09 -24.55
CA PRO A 124 -13.43 -9.63 -23.28
C PRO A 124 -11.88 -9.65 -23.27
N PRO A 125 -11.24 -9.35 -22.13
CA PRO A 125 -9.80 -9.43 -22.03
C PRO A 125 -9.34 -10.88 -22.00
N GLU A 126 -8.30 -11.19 -22.77
CA GLU A 126 -7.66 -12.51 -22.80
C GLU A 126 -6.14 -12.36 -22.65
N LEU A 127 -5.50 -13.33 -22.01
CA LEU A 127 -4.05 -13.38 -21.94
C LEU A 127 -3.52 -14.02 -23.22
N GLU A 128 -2.99 -13.20 -24.13
CA GLU A 128 -2.33 -13.70 -25.32
C GLU A 128 -0.92 -14.19 -24.97
N HIS A 129 -0.65 -15.48 -25.19
CA HIS A 129 0.69 -16.03 -25.12
C HIS A 129 1.35 -15.95 -26.49
N GLY A 130 2.37 -15.11 -26.62
CA GLY A 130 3.24 -15.12 -27.80
C GLY A 130 3.95 -16.48 -27.97
N PRO A 131 4.43 -16.82 -29.18
CA PRO A 131 5.21 -18.03 -29.39
C PRO A 131 6.47 -18.02 -28.51
N PRO A 132 6.97 -19.20 -28.10
CA PRO A 132 8.20 -19.29 -27.33
C PRO A 132 9.36 -18.62 -28.10
N PRO A 133 10.25 -17.91 -27.41
CA PRO A 133 11.32 -17.16 -28.05
C PRO A 133 12.31 -18.12 -28.70
N LYS A 134 12.86 -17.72 -29.85
CA LYS A 134 14.02 -18.40 -30.43
C LYS A 134 15.26 -17.98 -29.64
N ILE A 135 15.83 -18.91 -28.89
CA ILE A 135 17.05 -18.68 -28.11
C ILE A 135 18.20 -18.39 -29.08
N LYS A 136 18.73 -17.17 -29.04
CA LYS A 136 19.79 -16.70 -29.92
C LYS A 136 21.14 -17.39 -29.66
N GLY A 137 21.43 -17.71 -28.40
CA GLY A 137 22.69 -18.30 -27.98
C GLY A 137 22.71 -18.73 -26.51
N ALA A 138 23.77 -19.43 -26.11
CA ALA A 138 23.92 -19.94 -24.74
C ALA A 138 24.07 -18.81 -23.70
N ILE A 139 24.67 -17.68 -24.08
CA ILE A 139 24.85 -16.51 -23.20
C ILE A 139 23.48 -15.86 -22.92
N GLU A 140 22.68 -15.63 -23.96
CA GLU A 140 21.32 -15.09 -23.85
C GLU A 140 20.42 -16.01 -23.01
N TRP A 141 20.53 -17.32 -23.21
CA TRP A 141 19.83 -18.31 -22.38
C TRP A 141 20.23 -18.19 -20.91
N ALA A 142 21.53 -18.21 -20.60
CA ALA A 142 22.01 -18.15 -19.23
C ALA A 142 21.62 -16.84 -18.52
N ARG A 143 21.75 -15.70 -19.21
CA ARG A 143 21.36 -14.38 -18.68
C ARG A 143 19.86 -14.29 -18.38
N SER A 144 19.02 -14.85 -19.25
CA SER A 144 17.57 -14.87 -19.00
C SER A 144 17.15 -15.68 -17.76
N ARG A 145 18.06 -16.44 -17.15
CA ARG A 145 17.83 -17.27 -15.95
C ARG A 145 18.54 -16.74 -14.71
N SER A 146 19.11 -15.53 -14.76
CA SER A 146 19.85 -14.92 -13.66
C SER A 146 19.70 -13.41 -13.71
N LEU A 147 18.50 -12.92 -13.39
CA LEU A 147 18.16 -11.49 -13.39
C LEU A 147 18.35 -10.91 -11.98
N TRP A 148 19.28 -9.98 -11.85
CA TRP A 148 19.72 -9.39 -10.58
C TRP A 148 19.03 -8.05 -10.41
N ILE A 149 18.07 -8.01 -9.49
CA ILE A 149 17.13 -6.92 -9.34
C ILE A 149 17.60 -5.97 -8.24
N VAL A 150 17.76 -4.70 -8.60
CA VAL A 150 17.66 -3.58 -7.66
C VAL A 150 16.31 -2.90 -7.89
N HIS A 151 15.71 -2.38 -6.83
CA HIS A 151 14.41 -1.73 -6.94
C HIS A 151 14.42 -0.38 -6.24
N TYR A 152 13.65 0.55 -6.80
CA TYR A 152 13.22 1.76 -6.11
C TYR A 152 11.69 1.76 -6.14
N MET A 153 11.08 1.14 -5.12
CA MET A 153 9.64 0.96 -5.04
C MET A 153 9.06 1.78 -3.89
N THR A 154 8.10 2.62 -4.23
CA THR A 154 7.43 3.51 -3.29
C THR A 154 5.98 3.11 -3.04
N GLY A 155 5.57 3.19 -1.79
CA GLY A 155 4.17 3.00 -1.39
C GLY A 155 3.58 1.67 -1.83
N CYS A 156 2.44 1.70 -2.54
CA CYS A 156 1.63 0.52 -2.84
C CYS A 156 2.26 -0.47 -3.82
N CYS A 157 3.14 -0.02 -4.72
CA CYS A 157 3.74 -0.94 -5.70
C CYS A 157 4.71 -1.91 -5.02
N PHE A 158 5.41 -1.47 -3.97
CA PHE A 158 6.21 -2.35 -3.12
C PHE A 158 5.33 -3.41 -2.44
N ILE A 159 4.17 -3.00 -1.91
CA ILE A 159 3.26 -3.89 -1.18
C ILE A 159 2.67 -4.99 -2.07
N GLU A 160 2.45 -4.75 -3.36
CA GLU A 160 2.06 -5.80 -4.30
C GLU A 160 3.25 -6.59 -4.88
N ALA A 161 4.48 -6.14 -4.67
CA ALA A 161 5.67 -6.93 -4.96
C ALA A 161 6.03 -7.91 -3.82
N VAL A 162 5.51 -7.69 -2.60
CA VAL A 162 5.73 -8.57 -1.43
C VAL A 162 5.50 -10.06 -1.73
N PRO A 163 4.44 -10.49 -2.44
CA PRO A 163 4.21 -11.91 -2.74
C PRO A 163 5.33 -12.58 -3.55
N TRP A 164 6.15 -11.80 -4.28
CA TRP A 164 7.29 -12.32 -5.05
C TRP A 164 8.51 -12.59 -4.17
N VAL A 165 8.75 -11.76 -3.16
CA VAL A 165 9.86 -11.92 -2.21
C VAL A 165 9.46 -12.77 -0.99
N GLY A 166 8.16 -12.94 -0.75
CA GLY A 166 7.59 -13.84 0.26
C GLY A 166 7.31 -15.26 -0.25
N SER A 167 6.54 -16.04 0.51
CA SER A 167 6.20 -17.43 0.16
C SER A 167 5.11 -17.60 -0.92
N GLY A 168 4.75 -16.52 -1.63
CA GLY A 168 3.60 -16.48 -2.53
C GLY A 168 3.90 -17.06 -3.91
N PHE A 169 4.90 -16.53 -4.61
CA PHE A 169 5.17 -16.89 -6.02
C PHE A 169 6.55 -17.51 -6.28
N ASP A 170 7.43 -17.56 -5.27
CA ASP A 170 8.80 -18.09 -5.40
C ASP A 170 9.54 -17.52 -6.63
N MET A 171 9.96 -16.25 -6.51
CA MET A 171 10.68 -15.55 -7.58
C MET A 171 12.02 -16.20 -7.96
N GLU A 172 12.67 -16.90 -7.02
CA GLU A 172 14.00 -17.49 -7.21
C GLU A 172 13.97 -18.62 -8.24
N ARG A 173 12.83 -19.32 -8.36
CA ARG A 173 12.61 -20.34 -9.41
C ARG A 173 12.74 -19.78 -10.82
N PHE A 174 12.46 -18.48 -11.01
CA PHE A 174 12.64 -17.79 -12.30
C PHE A 174 14.04 -17.21 -12.49
N GLY A 175 14.95 -17.40 -11.51
CA GLY A 175 16.29 -16.83 -11.54
C GLY A 175 16.33 -15.35 -11.15
N LEU A 176 15.30 -14.86 -10.45
CA LEU A 176 15.21 -13.48 -10.00
C LEU A 176 15.88 -13.36 -8.63
N LEU A 177 16.87 -12.48 -8.52
CA LEU A 177 17.68 -12.34 -7.31
C LEU A 177 17.71 -10.88 -6.88
N ALA A 178 17.11 -10.56 -5.72
CA ALA A 178 17.19 -9.22 -5.16
C ALA A 178 18.64 -8.89 -4.73
N ARG A 179 19.07 -7.65 -4.98
CA ARG A 179 20.41 -7.15 -4.66
C ARG A 179 20.32 -5.78 -3.99
N GLY A 180 21.11 -5.61 -2.93
CA GLY A 180 21.22 -4.33 -2.20
C GLY A 180 22.15 -3.30 -2.87
N SER A 181 22.85 -3.68 -3.94
CA SER A 181 23.80 -2.80 -4.63
C SER A 181 23.47 -2.67 -6.12
N PRO A 182 23.31 -1.45 -6.66
CA PRO A 182 23.09 -1.25 -8.10
C PRO A 182 24.27 -1.75 -8.94
N ARG A 183 25.50 -1.75 -8.40
CA ARG A 183 26.71 -2.20 -9.12
C ARG A 183 26.71 -3.69 -9.46
N HIS A 184 25.85 -4.47 -8.80
CA HIS A 184 25.70 -5.90 -9.06
C HIS A 184 24.39 -6.21 -9.80
N SER A 185 23.59 -5.21 -10.15
CA SER A 185 22.22 -5.42 -10.65
C SER A 185 22.12 -5.10 -12.14
N ASP A 186 21.44 -5.95 -12.89
CA ASP A 186 21.15 -5.74 -14.31
C ASP A 186 19.68 -5.40 -14.57
N VAL A 187 18.80 -5.51 -13.58
CA VAL A 187 17.40 -5.09 -13.67
C VAL A 187 17.09 -4.02 -12.61
N LEU A 188 16.54 -2.89 -13.05
CA LEU A 188 16.00 -1.84 -12.19
C LEU A 188 14.48 -1.83 -12.26
N ILE A 189 13.82 -2.09 -11.13
CA ILE A 189 12.37 -1.92 -11.04
C ILE A 189 12.04 -0.59 -10.36
N ILE A 190 11.35 0.29 -11.07
CA ILE A 190 10.89 1.58 -10.57
C ILE A 190 9.39 1.49 -10.35
N GLY A 191 8.98 1.49 -9.07
CA GLY A 191 7.59 1.34 -8.69
C GLY A 191 7.06 2.55 -7.92
N GLY A 192 5.85 2.98 -8.23
CA GLY A 192 5.12 3.97 -7.43
C GLY A 192 5.49 5.43 -7.70
N TYR A 193 5.18 6.29 -6.75
CA TYR A 193 5.24 7.75 -6.87
C TYR A 193 6.67 8.29 -6.97
N VAL A 194 6.89 9.22 -7.91
CA VAL A 194 8.21 9.81 -8.18
C VAL A 194 8.15 11.30 -7.86
N THR A 195 8.85 11.70 -6.79
CA THR A 195 9.11 13.12 -6.48
C THR A 195 10.39 13.61 -7.17
N PRO A 196 10.62 14.92 -7.28
CA PRO A 196 11.92 15.47 -7.66
C PRO A 196 13.08 14.92 -6.79
N LYS A 197 12.85 14.71 -5.48
CA LYS A 197 13.87 14.16 -4.56
C LYS A 197 14.18 12.70 -4.89
N THR A 198 13.15 11.91 -5.16
CA THR A 198 13.23 10.50 -5.54
C THR A 198 13.85 10.30 -6.92
N LEU A 199 13.47 11.12 -7.91
CA LEU A 199 14.01 11.07 -9.27
C LEU A 199 15.54 11.11 -9.28
N LYS A 200 16.13 12.00 -8.49
CA LYS A 200 17.59 12.11 -8.33
C LYS A 200 18.24 10.84 -7.81
N ARG A 201 17.56 10.08 -6.94
CA ARG A 201 18.05 8.79 -6.44
C ARG A 201 17.93 7.69 -7.49
N ILE A 202 16.82 7.65 -8.22
CA ILE A 202 16.59 6.71 -9.32
C ILE A 202 17.67 6.87 -10.40
N ILE A 203 17.97 8.11 -10.81
CA ILE A 203 19.01 8.39 -11.82
C ILE A 203 20.38 7.91 -11.32
N ARG A 204 20.74 8.21 -10.07
CA ARG A 204 22.00 7.75 -9.48
C ARG A 204 22.12 6.22 -9.44
N ILE A 205 21.03 5.51 -9.11
CA ILE A 205 20.99 4.05 -9.12
C ILE A 205 21.23 3.53 -10.55
N TYR A 206 20.50 4.07 -11.53
CA TYR A 206 20.61 3.69 -12.93
C TYR A 206 22.02 3.91 -13.52
N GLU A 207 22.65 5.05 -13.21
CA GLU A 207 24.04 5.36 -13.63
C GLU A 207 25.09 4.43 -12.99
N GLN A 208 24.81 3.86 -11.81
CA GLN A 208 25.72 2.95 -11.12
C GLN A 208 25.61 1.49 -11.58
N MET A 209 24.59 1.14 -12.36
CA MET A 209 24.37 -0.22 -12.84
C MET A 209 25.25 -0.56 -14.04
N PRO A 210 25.84 -1.77 -14.08
CA PRO A 210 26.61 -2.25 -15.23
C PRO A 210 25.70 -2.49 -16.44
N ASN A 211 26.27 -2.35 -17.64
CA ASN A 211 25.63 -2.80 -18.86
C ASN A 211 25.92 -4.29 -19.09
N PRO A 212 25.02 -5.01 -19.77
CA PRO A 212 23.67 -4.61 -20.20
C PRO A 212 22.67 -4.54 -19.04
N LYS A 213 21.74 -3.57 -19.08
CA LYS A 213 20.73 -3.32 -18.03
C LYS A 213 19.34 -3.06 -18.61
N TRP A 214 18.31 -3.43 -17.85
CA TRP A 214 16.89 -3.23 -18.18
C TRP A 214 16.16 -2.51 -17.07
N VAL A 215 15.16 -1.72 -17.46
CA VAL A 215 14.34 -0.95 -16.54
C VAL A 215 12.86 -1.30 -16.71
N ILE A 216 12.22 -1.66 -15.61
CA ILE A 216 10.78 -1.97 -15.55
C ILE A 216 10.08 -0.88 -14.76
N ALA A 217 9.09 -0.24 -15.37
CA ALA A 217 8.21 0.71 -14.69
C ALA A 217 6.94 0.02 -14.19
N LEU A 218 6.77 0.00 -12.87
CA LEU A 218 5.67 -0.66 -12.17
C LEU A 218 4.63 0.36 -11.70
N GLY A 219 3.44 0.31 -12.29
CA GLY A 219 2.29 1.12 -11.97
C GLY A 219 2.19 2.43 -12.75
N ASN A 220 1.08 3.13 -12.54
CA ASN A 220 0.72 4.33 -13.29
C ASN A 220 1.50 5.60 -12.91
N CYS A 221 2.06 5.62 -11.71
CA CYS A 221 2.79 6.78 -11.21
C CYS A 221 4.04 7.12 -12.04
N PRO A 222 4.94 6.17 -12.37
CA PRO A 222 6.07 6.47 -13.25
C PRO A 222 5.65 6.77 -14.71
N MET A 223 4.46 6.32 -15.14
CA MET A 223 3.97 6.49 -16.53
C MET A 223 3.36 7.86 -16.81
N SER A 224 2.53 8.36 -15.88
CA SER A 224 1.74 9.59 -16.09
C SER A 224 1.57 10.44 -14.83
N GLY A 225 2.30 10.15 -13.74
CA GLY A 225 2.01 10.68 -12.39
C GLY A 225 0.81 10.03 -11.71
N GLY A 226 0.10 9.13 -12.40
CA GLY A 226 -1.04 8.38 -11.89
C GLY A 226 -2.13 9.26 -11.28
N THR A 227 -2.48 8.99 -10.01
CA THR A 227 -3.53 9.74 -9.28
C THR A 227 -3.08 11.13 -8.83
N TYR A 228 -1.78 11.42 -8.92
CA TYR A 228 -1.14 12.63 -8.41
C TYR A 228 -0.62 13.53 -9.53
N TRP A 229 -1.04 13.30 -10.78
CA TRP A 229 -0.58 14.01 -11.98
C TRP A 229 -0.69 15.54 -11.87
N ASP A 230 -1.63 16.04 -11.06
CA ASP A 230 -1.89 17.45 -10.78
C ASP A 230 -1.26 17.98 -9.48
N SER A 231 -0.42 17.18 -8.81
CA SER A 231 0.35 17.62 -7.64
C SER A 231 1.64 18.33 -8.06
N TYR A 232 1.98 19.41 -7.34
CA TYR A 232 3.18 20.22 -7.58
C TYR A 232 4.49 19.47 -7.36
N ASN A 233 4.46 18.32 -6.69
CA ASN A 233 5.64 17.53 -6.36
C ASN A 233 5.78 16.26 -7.21
N THR A 234 5.03 16.13 -8.31
CA THR A 234 4.98 14.91 -9.12
C THR A 234 5.84 15.00 -10.37
N ILE A 235 6.61 13.94 -10.63
CA ILE A 235 7.22 13.68 -11.94
C ILE A 235 6.30 12.75 -12.73
N MET A 236 5.72 13.24 -13.84
CA MET A 236 4.69 12.51 -14.57
C MET A 236 5.21 11.45 -15.53
N GLU A 237 6.42 11.57 -16.07
CA GLU A 237 6.92 10.66 -17.12
C GLU A 237 8.39 10.35 -16.87
N ILE A 238 8.66 9.20 -16.24
CA ILE A 238 10.03 8.81 -15.89
C ILE A 238 10.90 8.59 -17.13
N ASP A 239 10.29 8.21 -18.26
CA ASP A 239 10.97 7.94 -19.52
C ASP A 239 11.51 9.18 -20.23
N ARG A 240 11.17 10.39 -19.74
CA ARG A 240 11.84 11.62 -20.15
C ARG A 240 13.26 11.74 -19.60
N TYR A 241 13.58 10.97 -18.56
CA TYR A 241 14.86 11.04 -17.84
C TYR A 241 15.75 9.83 -18.07
N ILE A 242 15.19 8.62 -18.07
CA ILE A 242 15.91 7.35 -18.26
C ILE A 242 15.11 6.39 -19.15
N PRO A 243 15.73 5.48 -19.91
CA PRO A 243 15.00 4.53 -20.73
C PRO A 243 14.21 3.53 -19.88
N ILE A 244 13.03 3.14 -20.39
CA ILE A 244 12.16 2.12 -19.78
C ILE A 244 11.89 1.01 -20.81
N ASP A 245 12.19 -0.23 -20.48
CA ASP A 245 12.05 -1.39 -21.36
C ASP A 245 10.65 -2.01 -21.29
N ILE A 246 10.08 -2.10 -20.08
CA ILE A 246 8.78 -2.77 -19.84
C ILE A 246 7.90 -1.90 -18.95
N TRP A 247 6.61 -1.86 -19.28
CA TRP A 247 5.61 -1.08 -18.58
C TRP A 247 4.51 -1.99 -18.03
N ILE A 248 4.17 -1.80 -16.75
CA ILE A 248 3.09 -2.53 -16.07
C ILE A 248 2.06 -1.52 -15.56
N ALA A 249 0.91 -1.42 -16.21
CA ALA A 249 -0.15 -0.49 -15.81
C ALA A 249 -0.94 -1.03 -14.62
N GLY A 250 -1.36 -0.15 -13.71
CA GLY A 250 -2.09 -0.50 -12.50
C GLY A 250 -1.91 0.49 -11.35
N CYS A 251 -2.80 0.43 -10.36
CA CYS A 251 -2.74 1.28 -9.18
C CYS A 251 -3.27 0.58 -7.92
N PRO A 252 -2.43 -0.22 -7.22
CA PRO A 252 -1.22 -0.85 -7.75
C PRO A 252 -1.55 -1.98 -8.76
N PRO A 253 -0.62 -2.36 -9.65
CA PRO A 253 -0.73 -3.62 -10.40
C PRO A 253 -0.71 -4.81 -9.45
N ARG A 254 -1.46 -5.88 -9.74
CA ARG A 254 -1.42 -7.11 -8.93
C ARG A 254 -0.11 -7.88 -9.16
N PRO A 255 0.26 -8.82 -8.25
CA PRO A 255 1.51 -9.56 -8.36
C PRO A 255 1.64 -10.35 -9.67
N GLU A 256 0.55 -10.87 -10.23
CA GLU A 256 0.55 -11.67 -11.46
C GLU A 256 1.10 -10.88 -12.65
N ALA A 257 0.82 -9.57 -12.71
CA ALA A 257 1.32 -8.70 -13.78
C ALA A 257 2.84 -8.52 -13.72
N ILE A 258 3.44 -8.58 -12.52
CA ILE A 258 4.89 -8.52 -12.34
C ILE A 258 5.54 -9.76 -12.95
N GLY A 259 4.99 -10.94 -12.68
CA GLY A 259 5.49 -12.19 -13.25
C GLY A 259 5.40 -12.23 -14.76
N LEU A 260 4.30 -11.72 -15.33
CA LEU A 260 4.14 -11.64 -16.78
C LEU A 260 5.20 -10.74 -17.41
N ALA A 261 5.49 -9.59 -16.78
CA ALA A 261 6.55 -8.69 -17.20
C ALA A 261 7.94 -9.33 -17.15
N ILE A 262 8.21 -10.14 -16.12
CA ILE A 262 9.46 -10.90 -16.03
C ILE A 262 9.56 -11.91 -17.16
N VAL A 263 8.51 -12.68 -17.44
CA VAL A 263 8.52 -13.64 -18.56
C VAL A 263 8.76 -12.92 -19.89
N HIS A 264 8.15 -11.76 -20.10
CA HIS A 264 8.43 -10.92 -21.28
C HIS A 264 9.90 -10.47 -21.33
N ALA A 265 10.49 -10.07 -20.20
CA ALA A 265 11.90 -9.73 -20.12
C ALA A 265 12.79 -10.93 -20.48
N MET A 266 12.54 -12.10 -19.90
CA MET A 266 13.28 -13.33 -20.18
C MET A 266 13.22 -13.68 -21.67
N HIS A 267 12.04 -13.60 -22.29
CA HIS A 267 11.86 -13.89 -23.71
C HIS A 267 12.61 -12.89 -24.61
N ALA A 268 12.58 -11.60 -24.26
CA ALA A 268 13.33 -10.58 -24.99
C ALA A 268 14.85 -10.84 -24.91
N ILE A 269 15.36 -11.17 -23.72
CA ILE A 269 16.78 -11.48 -23.51
C ILE A 269 17.19 -12.72 -24.29
N GLN A 270 16.38 -13.78 -24.26
CA GLN A 270 16.63 -15.00 -25.04
C GLN A 270 16.68 -14.74 -26.54
N SER A 271 15.90 -13.77 -27.02
CA SER A 271 15.88 -13.32 -28.42
C SER A 271 17.05 -12.39 -28.77
N GLY A 272 17.91 -12.06 -27.80
CA GLY A 272 19.10 -11.21 -27.99
C GLY A 272 18.88 -9.72 -27.80
N TYR A 273 17.80 -9.30 -27.12
CA TYR A 273 17.55 -7.91 -26.79
C TYR A 273 18.48 -7.43 -25.64
N PRO A 274 19.37 -6.45 -25.87
CA PRO A 274 20.34 -6.01 -24.86
C PRO A 274 19.80 -4.97 -23.87
N GLY A 275 18.56 -4.52 -24.03
CA GLY A 275 18.01 -3.34 -23.35
C GLY A 275 18.02 -2.10 -24.27
N LYS A 276 17.28 -1.06 -23.89
CA LYS A 276 17.31 0.24 -24.59
C LYS A 276 18.68 0.92 -24.45
N GLU A 277 19.00 1.77 -25.44
CA GLU A 277 20.20 2.60 -25.41
C GLU A 277 20.22 3.49 -24.15
N GLU A 278 21.37 3.51 -23.49
CA GLU A 278 21.57 4.28 -22.26
C GLU A 278 21.46 5.77 -22.54
N LYS A 279 20.49 6.41 -21.88
CA LYS A 279 20.29 7.85 -21.99
C LYS A 279 19.83 8.41 -20.65
N VAL A 280 20.59 9.35 -20.12
CA VAL A 280 20.16 10.20 -18.99
C VAL A 280 19.96 11.61 -19.52
N ASN A 281 18.71 12.07 -19.54
CA ASN A 281 18.41 13.42 -20.02
C ASN A 281 18.85 14.46 -18.98
N LYS A 282 19.94 15.19 -19.27
CA LYS A 282 20.53 16.19 -18.36
C LYS A 282 19.99 17.62 -18.55
N GLU A 283 19.18 17.87 -19.56
CA GLU A 283 18.78 19.24 -19.96
C GLU A 283 17.71 19.85 -19.06
N GLN A 284 16.98 19.04 -18.28
CA GLN A 284 15.85 19.52 -17.48
C GLN A 284 16.22 20.13 -16.12
N GLY A 285 17.50 20.38 -15.82
CA GLY A 285 17.95 21.09 -14.61
C GLY A 285 17.71 20.37 -13.26
N LEU A 286 16.95 19.28 -13.24
CA LEU A 286 16.62 18.49 -12.05
C LEU A 286 17.67 17.43 -11.67
N LEU A 287 18.83 17.41 -12.34
CA LEU A 287 19.77 16.27 -12.28
C LEU A 287 20.96 16.45 -11.36
N GLU A 288 21.21 17.66 -10.86
CA GLU A 288 22.17 17.79 -9.78
C GLU A 288 21.62 17.04 -8.56
N VAL A 289 22.21 15.86 -8.32
CA VAL A 289 22.03 15.10 -7.09
C VAL A 289 22.75 15.90 -6.02
N PRO A 290 22.04 16.64 -5.15
CA PRO A 290 22.72 17.46 -4.16
C PRO A 290 23.51 16.54 -3.25
N VAL A 291 24.67 17.01 -2.81
CA VAL A 291 25.36 16.41 -1.67
C VAL A 291 24.34 16.33 -0.54
N HIS A 292 24.14 15.11 -0.03
CA HIS A 292 23.18 14.88 1.04
C HIS A 292 23.50 15.83 2.19
N PRO A 293 22.52 16.51 2.81
CA PRO A 293 22.78 17.55 3.82
C PRO A 293 23.75 17.10 4.93
N LEU A 294 23.64 15.83 5.35
CA LEU A 294 24.55 15.17 6.31
C LEU A 294 26.06 15.24 5.93
N PHE A 295 26.40 15.31 4.64
CA PHE A 295 27.79 15.28 4.15
C PHE A 295 28.28 16.64 3.63
N ARG A 296 27.63 17.75 4.01
CA ARG A 296 28.05 19.09 3.59
C ARG A 296 29.22 19.66 4.39
N GLU A 297 29.39 19.19 5.61
CA GLU A 297 30.44 19.63 6.53
C GLU A 297 31.46 18.51 6.72
N ASP A 298 32.71 18.89 7.01
CA ASP A 298 33.76 17.93 7.35
C ASP A 298 33.39 17.15 8.61
N VAL A 299 33.77 15.88 8.62
CA VAL A 299 33.50 14.97 9.73
C VAL A 299 34.63 15.10 10.75
N PRO A 300 34.34 15.44 12.02
CA PRO A 300 35.37 15.49 13.05
C PRO A 300 36.12 14.15 13.19
N PRO A 301 37.42 14.14 13.53
CA PRO A 301 38.14 12.90 13.77
C PRO A 301 37.44 12.02 14.83
N GLY A 302 37.17 10.75 14.49
CA GLY A 302 36.51 9.79 15.38
C GLY A 302 34.98 9.69 15.22
N GLU A 303 34.37 10.59 14.44
CA GLU A 303 32.94 10.50 14.11
C GLU A 303 32.71 9.83 12.76
N VAL A 304 31.55 9.19 12.61
CA VAL A 304 31.10 8.60 11.34
C VAL A 304 29.71 9.14 11.03
N ARG A 305 29.50 9.60 9.79
CA ARG A 305 28.17 9.99 9.31
C ARG A 305 27.64 8.95 8.34
N LEU A 306 26.40 8.51 8.53
CA LEU A 306 25.77 7.48 7.71
C LEU A 306 24.33 7.86 7.37
N ALA A 307 23.94 7.68 6.10
CA ALA A 307 22.56 7.86 5.68
C ALA A 307 21.83 6.51 5.69
N PHE A 308 20.77 6.41 6.49
CA PHE A 308 19.87 5.28 6.54
C PHE A 308 18.67 5.54 5.61
N GLY A 309 18.80 5.11 4.36
CA GLY A 309 17.79 5.29 3.31
C GLY A 309 18.13 6.39 2.30
N PRO A 310 17.18 6.78 1.42
CA PRO A 310 15.80 6.29 1.22
C PRO A 310 15.69 5.02 0.34
N CYS A 311 16.81 4.35 0.06
CA CYS A 311 16.85 3.11 -0.73
C CYS A 311 17.71 2.06 -0.03
N HIS A 312 17.46 1.86 1.27
CA HIS A 312 18.07 0.82 2.09
C HIS A 312 16.99 -0.19 2.51
N PRO A 313 17.27 -1.51 2.49
CA PRO A 313 16.25 -2.52 2.81
C PRO A 313 15.53 -2.28 4.13
N ALA A 314 16.27 -1.83 5.15
CA ALA A 314 15.70 -1.55 6.47
C ALA A 314 15.05 -0.15 6.63
N SER A 315 15.26 0.81 5.72
CA SER A 315 14.66 2.15 5.85
C SER A 315 13.32 2.28 5.12
N GLY A 316 13.08 1.42 4.14
CA GLY A 316 12.06 1.70 3.12
C GLY A 316 12.36 3.02 2.43
N ASN A 317 11.34 3.86 2.25
CA ASN A 317 11.39 5.14 1.51
C ASN A 317 11.70 6.36 2.39
N PHE A 318 12.16 6.14 3.62
CA PHE A 318 12.49 7.18 4.57
C PHE A 318 14.00 7.36 4.65
N ASP A 319 14.45 8.57 4.93
CA ASP A 319 15.86 8.94 4.98
C ASP A 319 16.17 9.52 6.35
N LEU A 320 17.12 8.89 7.05
CA LEU A 320 17.54 9.26 8.39
C LEU A 320 19.05 9.40 8.39
N GLY A 321 19.56 10.62 8.63
CA GLY A 321 20.99 10.83 8.80
C GLY A 321 21.41 10.52 10.23
N LEU A 322 22.44 9.70 10.37
CA LEU A 322 23.02 9.31 11.64
C LEU A 322 24.41 9.92 11.76
N GLU A 323 24.65 10.59 12.88
CA GLU A 323 25.97 11.01 13.35
C GLU A 323 26.36 10.05 14.48
N LEU A 324 27.46 9.31 14.28
CA LEU A 324 27.89 8.20 15.12
C LEU A 324 29.23 8.53 15.78
N GLU A 325 29.39 8.10 17.03
CA GLU A 325 30.66 7.99 17.73
C GLU A 325 31.00 6.51 17.87
N GLY A 326 31.89 6.01 17.01
CA GLY A 326 32.05 4.56 16.80
C GLY A 326 30.75 3.92 16.31
N GLU A 327 30.15 3.04 17.12
CA GLU A 327 28.88 2.37 16.82
C GLU A 327 27.66 3.01 17.49
N VAL A 328 27.87 4.03 18.34
CA VAL A 328 26.80 4.65 19.13
C VAL A 328 26.25 5.87 18.38
N VAL A 329 24.93 5.97 18.30
CA VAL A 329 24.23 7.10 17.68
C VAL A 329 24.29 8.31 18.60
N LYS A 330 25.06 9.33 18.20
CA LYS A 330 25.12 10.62 18.88
C LYS A 330 23.92 11.49 18.52
N LYS A 331 23.53 11.48 17.25
CA LYS A 331 22.39 12.26 16.76
C LYS A 331 21.78 11.59 15.53
N ALA A 332 20.46 11.59 15.46
CA ALA A 332 19.69 11.18 14.31
C ALA A 332 18.88 12.36 13.78
N THR A 333 18.84 12.56 12.46
CA THR A 333 18.13 13.67 11.82
C THR A 333 17.26 13.15 10.68
N PRO A 334 15.92 13.28 10.76
CA PRO A 334 15.02 12.81 9.73
C PRO A 334 14.99 13.76 8.53
N TYR A 335 15.00 13.22 7.32
CA TYR A 335 14.94 13.97 6.05
C TYR A 335 13.68 13.59 5.25
N PRO A 336 12.49 14.08 5.65
CA PRO A 336 11.21 13.73 5.03
C PRO A 336 11.06 14.26 3.59
N GLY A 337 9.92 13.94 2.98
CA GLY A 337 9.47 14.50 1.70
C GLY A 337 9.73 13.62 0.47
N TYR A 338 10.21 12.39 0.65
CA TYR A 338 10.36 11.45 -0.47
C TYR A 338 9.02 10.91 -0.96
N LEU A 339 7.99 10.88 -0.10
CA LEU A 339 6.62 10.49 -0.42
C LEU A 339 5.60 11.59 -0.17
N HIS A 340 6.04 12.85 -0.13
CA HIS A 340 5.13 13.99 -0.09
C HIS A 340 4.37 14.11 -1.42
N ARG A 341 3.08 13.74 -1.40
CA ARG A 341 2.21 13.75 -2.59
C ARG A 341 1.30 14.96 -2.66
N GLY A 342 1.27 15.80 -1.61
CA GLY A 342 0.39 16.96 -1.51
C GLY A 342 -1.07 16.56 -1.32
N PHE A 343 -1.34 15.55 -0.48
CA PHE A 343 -2.68 14.97 -0.33
C PHE A 343 -3.73 16.02 0.07
N GLU A 344 -3.41 16.82 1.08
CA GLU A 344 -4.31 17.86 1.58
C GLU A 344 -4.66 18.87 0.49
N LYS A 345 -3.69 19.25 -0.34
CA LYS A 345 -3.91 20.16 -1.46
C LYS A 345 -4.73 19.54 -2.59
N LEU A 346 -4.43 18.29 -2.94
CA LEU A 346 -5.16 17.54 -3.96
C LEU A 346 -6.63 17.32 -3.57
N MET A 347 -6.92 17.22 -2.27
CA MET A 347 -8.30 17.12 -1.78
C MET A 347 -9.11 18.39 -2.02
N GLU A 348 -8.50 19.57 -1.95
CA GLU A 348 -9.15 20.85 -2.25
C GLU A 348 -9.58 20.97 -3.73
N TYR A 349 -8.89 20.26 -4.65
CA TYR A 349 -9.16 20.30 -6.09
C TYR A 349 -10.17 19.28 -6.58
N ARG A 350 -10.57 18.34 -5.73
CA ARG A 350 -11.44 17.20 -6.07
C ARG A 350 -12.73 17.30 -5.30
N THR A 351 -13.81 16.75 -5.87
CA THR A 351 -15.08 16.73 -5.14
C THR A 351 -14.97 15.87 -3.87
N TRP A 352 -15.87 16.10 -2.91
CA TRP A 352 -15.96 15.26 -1.71
C TRP A 352 -16.04 13.77 -2.05
N TRP A 353 -16.71 13.43 -3.15
CA TRP A 353 -16.86 12.07 -3.65
C TRP A 353 -15.62 11.53 -4.34
N GLN A 354 -14.92 12.36 -5.11
CA GLN A 354 -13.68 11.96 -5.75
C GLN A 354 -12.61 11.65 -4.69
N ASN A 355 -12.53 12.42 -3.62
CA ASN A 355 -11.53 12.23 -2.56
C ASN A 355 -11.55 10.86 -1.88
N ILE A 356 -12.66 10.12 -1.92
CA ILE A 356 -12.76 8.75 -1.39
C ILE A 356 -11.68 7.84 -1.99
N MET A 357 -11.31 8.02 -3.26
CA MET A 357 -10.22 7.23 -3.85
C MET A 357 -8.82 7.70 -3.41
N LEU A 358 -8.65 8.96 -3.00
CA LEU A 358 -7.33 9.50 -2.69
C LEU A 358 -6.89 9.07 -1.28
N VAL A 359 -7.84 9.08 -0.37
CA VAL A 359 -7.68 8.83 1.07
C VAL A 359 -6.95 7.52 1.41
N PRO A 360 -7.33 6.33 0.91
CA PRO A 360 -6.65 5.07 1.27
C PRO A 360 -5.19 5.00 0.78
N ARG A 361 -4.72 5.98 0.00
CA ARG A 361 -3.36 6.06 -0.51
C ARG A 361 -2.39 6.79 0.43
N ILE A 362 -2.92 7.47 1.45
CA ILE A 362 -2.14 8.13 2.51
C ILE A 362 -1.38 7.07 3.32
N CYS A 363 -2.10 6.06 3.81
CA CYS A 363 -1.49 4.87 4.40
C CYS A 363 -1.95 3.62 3.65
N VAL A 364 -1.10 3.15 2.73
CA VAL A 364 -1.42 1.97 1.91
C VAL A 364 -1.54 0.69 2.75
N LEU A 365 -1.01 0.74 3.97
CA LEU A 365 -0.93 -0.37 4.91
C LEU A 365 -2.19 -0.49 5.78
N ASP A 366 -3.05 0.51 5.81
CA ASP A 366 -4.28 0.51 6.60
C ASP A 366 -5.30 1.45 5.95
N GLY A 367 -5.65 1.16 4.70
CA GLY A 367 -6.49 2.06 3.89
C GLY A 367 -7.90 2.25 4.46
N ALA A 368 -8.44 1.23 5.14
CA ALA A 368 -9.81 1.24 5.65
C ALA A 368 -10.01 2.28 6.75
N SER A 369 -9.09 2.37 7.72
CA SER A 369 -9.17 3.35 8.80
C SER A 369 -9.12 4.79 8.26
N TYR A 370 -8.35 5.03 7.21
CA TYR A 370 -8.31 6.34 6.55
C TYR A 370 -9.62 6.66 5.83
N GLU A 371 -10.18 5.67 5.12
CA GLU A 371 -11.51 5.81 4.53
C GLU A 371 -12.55 6.19 5.58
N LEU A 372 -12.57 5.50 6.74
CA LEU A 372 -13.47 5.80 7.86
C LEU A 372 -13.28 7.22 8.42
N GLY A 373 -12.04 7.60 8.71
CA GLY A 373 -11.73 8.95 9.19
C GLY A 373 -12.25 10.03 8.25
N TYR A 374 -12.07 9.85 6.94
CA TYR A 374 -12.54 10.79 5.93
C TYR A 374 -14.07 10.78 5.76
N VAL A 375 -14.71 9.62 5.58
CA VAL A 375 -16.17 9.59 5.37
C VAL A 375 -16.92 10.06 6.62
N GLY A 376 -16.41 9.79 7.81
CA GLY A 376 -17.04 10.26 9.04
C GLY A 376 -16.99 11.78 9.20
N VAL A 377 -15.93 12.47 8.74
CA VAL A 377 -15.93 13.95 8.72
C VAL A 377 -16.92 14.50 7.70
N VAL A 378 -17.05 13.83 6.55
CA VAL A 378 -18.04 14.18 5.51
C VAL A 378 -19.46 14.00 6.01
N GLU A 379 -19.73 12.90 6.70
CA GLU A 379 -21.03 12.56 7.29
C GLU A 379 -21.44 13.54 8.38
N LYS A 380 -20.50 13.93 9.26
CA LYS A 380 -20.72 14.98 10.26
C LYS A 380 -21.10 16.32 9.64
N LEU A 381 -20.39 16.76 8.60
CA LEU A 381 -20.69 18.02 7.90
C LEU A 381 -22.03 17.96 7.15
N ALA A 382 -22.40 16.80 6.62
CA ALA A 382 -23.65 16.60 5.88
C ALA A 382 -24.85 16.28 6.79
N GLY A 383 -24.61 15.96 8.06
CA GLY A 383 -25.63 15.48 9.00
C GLY A 383 -26.25 14.15 8.56
N ILE A 384 -25.43 13.22 8.07
CA ILE A 384 -25.86 11.88 7.63
C ILE A 384 -25.68 10.89 8.78
N ASP A 385 -26.70 10.09 9.05
CA ASP A 385 -26.59 8.92 9.93
C ASP A 385 -26.51 7.64 9.09
N VAL A 386 -25.51 6.82 9.38
CA VAL A 386 -25.21 5.61 8.61
C VAL A 386 -26.05 4.44 9.17
N PRO A 387 -26.69 3.63 8.31
CA PRO A 387 -27.42 2.46 8.77
C PRO A 387 -26.56 1.47 9.55
N ASP A 388 -27.14 0.80 10.56
CA ASP A 388 -26.42 -0.14 11.44
C ASP A 388 -25.68 -1.25 10.65
N ARG A 389 -26.28 -1.80 9.58
CA ARG A 389 -25.60 -2.79 8.73
C ARG A 389 -24.36 -2.21 8.05
N GLY A 390 -24.44 -0.97 7.57
CA GLY A 390 -23.29 -0.24 7.02
C GLY A 390 -22.19 -0.04 8.05
N LYS A 391 -22.55 0.31 9.29
CA LYS A 391 -21.60 0.48 10.42
C LYS A 391 -20.86 -0.82 10.74
N HIS A 392 -21.53 -1.96 10.73
CA HIS A 392 -20.90 -3.28 10.97
C HIS A 392 -19.96 -3.69 9.82
N LEU A 393 -20.37 -3.48 8.56
CA LEU A 393 -19.54 -3.78 7.40
C LEU A 393 -18.26 -2.93 7.34
N ARG A 394 -18.34 -1.68 7.81
CA ARG A 394 -17.19 -0.79 8.01
C ARG A 394 -16.18 -1.34 9.02
N ILE A 395 -16.66 -1.87 10.15
CA ILE A 395 -15.80 -2.49 11.15
C ILE A 395 -15.14 -3.75 10.59
N LEU A 396 -15.89 -4.60 9.90
CA LEU A 396 -15.35 -5.78 9.23
C LEU A 396 -14.17 -5.44 8.30
N GLN A 397 -14.34 -4.42 7.43
CA GLN A 397 -13.25 -3.96 6.56
C GLN A 397 -12.07 -3.40 7.36
N ALA A 398 -12.33 -2.57 8.38
CA ALA A 398 -11.31 -1.92 9.19
C ALA A 398 -10.42 -2.95 9.92
N GLU A 399 -11.02 -3.95 10.54
CA GLU A 399 -10.29 -4.97 11.30
C GLU A 399 -9.54 -5.95 10.37
N LEU A 400 -10.06 -6.27 9.18
CA LEU A 400 -9.29 -6.97 8.15
C LEU A 400 -8.08 -6.13 7.70
N SER A 401 -8.24 -4.82 7.52
CA SER A 401 -7.15 -3.90 7.18
C SER A 401 -6.10 -3.81 8.30
N ARG A 402 -6.54 -3.82 9.56
CA ARG A 402 -5.68 -3.82 10.76
C ARG A 402 -4.82 -5.07 10.83
N ILE A 403 -5.42 -6.26 10.67
CA ILE A 403 -4.68 -7.54 10.69
C ILE A 403 -3.59 -7.55 9.60
N GLN A 404 -3.92 -7.19 8.35
CA GLN A 404 -2.89 -7.20 7.30
C GLN A 404 -1.79 -6.15 7.51
N SER A 405 -2.09 -5.03 8.18
CA SER A 405 -1.07 -4.05 8.59
C SER A 405 -0.10 -4.65 9.61
N HIS A 406 -0.64 -5.28 10.67
CA HIS A 406 0.18 -5.87 11.72
C HIS A 406 1.01 -7.05 11.21
N LEU A 407 0.44 -7.93 10.38
CA LEU A 407 1.18 -9.04 9.76
C LEU A 407 2.38 -8.54 8.93
N LEU A 408 2.20 -7.46 8.17
CA LEU A 408 3.31 -6.86 7.42
C LEU A 408 4.39 -6.32 8.37
N ASN A 409 3.98 -5.60 9.42
CA ASN A 409 4.89 -5.03 10.41
C ASN A 409 5.69 -6.11 11.15
N LEU A 410 5.05 -7.23 11.53
CA LEU A 410 5.72 -8.36 12.17
C LEU A 410 6.81 -8.96 11.29
N GLY A 411 6.54 -9.09 9.99
CA GLY A 411 7.56 -9.55 9.05
C GLY A 411 8.75 -8.61 8.93
N LEU A 412 8.50 -7.29 8.83
CA LEU A 412 9.55 -6.28 8.75
C LEU A 412 10.40 -6.21 10.01
N LEU A 413 9.77 -6.27 11.19
CA LEU A 413 10.47 -6.28 12.47
C LEU A 413 11.25 -7.59 12.67
N GLY A 414 10.68 -8.73 12.27
CA GLY A 414 11.37 -10.02 12.28
C GLY A 414 12.64 -9.98 11.44
N ALA A 415 12.56 -9.50 10.20
CA ALA A 415 13.72 -9.31 9.33
C ALA A 415 14.75 -8.33 9.91
N ALA A 416 14.31 -7.21 10.48
CA ALA A 416 15.18 -6.24 11.13
C ALA A 416 15.94 -6.83 12.35
N ALA A 417 15.35 -7.80 13.03
CA ALA A 417 15.99 -8.56 14.11
C ALA A 417 16.85 -9.75 13.61
N GLY A 418 16.85 -10.04 12.30
CA GLY A 418 17.63 -11.12 11.67
C GLY A 418 16.85 -12.42 11.41
N LEU A 419 15.52 -12.42 11.57
CA LEU A 419 14.65 -13.60 11.42
C LEU A 419 13.86 -13.55 10.09
N GLU A 420 14.54 -13.70 8.95
CA GLU A 420 13.89 -13.64 7.63
C GLU A 420 12.82 -14.71 7.39
N SER A 421 12.86 -15.85 8.09
CA SER A 421 11.81 -16.87 7.96
C SER A 421 10.46 -16.35 8.46
N ILE A 422 10.44 -15.53 9.51
CA ILE A 422 9.22 -14.91 10.04
C ILE A 422 8.62 -13.93 9.02
N GLU A 423 9.47 -13.15 8.35
CA GLU A 423 9.07 -12.26 7.27
C GLU A 423 8.28 -13.00 6.20
N ARG A 424 8.85 -14.10 5.68
CA ARG A 424 8.20 -14.92 4.64
C ARG A 424 6.90 -15.55 5.11
N ILE A 425 6.85 -16.05 6.35
CA ILE A 425 5.67 -16.72 6.93
C ILE A 425 4.51 -15.72 7.11
N THR A 426 4.76 -14.60 7.79
CA THR A 426 3.74 -13.58 8.10
C THR A 426 3.21 -12.91 6.84
N TRP A 427 4.08 -12.63 5.87
CA TRP A 427 3.66 -12.07 4.57
C TRP A 427 2.88 -13.06 3.72
N GLY A 428 3.16 -14.36 3.82
CA GLY A 428 2.32 -15.39 3.22
C GLY A 428 0.93 -15.42 3.86
N ASP A 429 0.85 -15.42 5.20
CA ASP A 429 -0.42 -15.44 5.92
C ASP A 429 -1.29 -14.21 5.60
N ARG A 430 -0.64 -13.06 5.41
CA ARG A 430 -1.26 -11.81 4.96
C ARG A 430 -2.04 -11.95 3.64
N GLU A 431 -1.61 -12.80 2.71
CA GLU A 431 -2.32 -13.01 1.43
C GLU A 431 -3.75 -13.53 1.62
N LYS A 432 -4.01 -14.29 2.69
CA LYS A 432 -5.37 -14.78 2.99
C LYS A 432 -6.30 -13.64 3.41
N ILE A 433 -5.78 -12.68 4.16
CA ILE A 433 -6.53 -11.47 4.52
C ILE A 433 -6.74 -10.58 3.30
N LEU A 434 -5.73 -10.41 2.43
CA LEU A 434 -5.91 -9.66 1.19
C LEU A 434 -6.94 -10.29 0.25
N LEU A 435 -7.04 -11.63 0.21
CA LEU A 435 -8.07 -12.33 -0.53
C LEU A 435 -9.47 -12.01 0.02
N LEU A 436 -9.65 -11.98 1.34
CA LEU A 436 -10.92 -11.56 1.96
C LEU A 436 -11.25 -10.11 1.62
N LEU A 437 -10.29 -9.20 1.75
CA LEU A 437 -10.47 -7.78 1.42
C LEU A 437 -10.87 -7.60 -0.05
N GLU A 438 -10.20 -8.28 -0.97
CA GLU A 438 -10.58 -8.24 -2.37
C GLU A 438 -11.97 -8.84 -2.63
N LYS A 439 -12.32 -9.94 -1.97
CA LYS A 439 -13.63 -10.55 -2.10
C LYS A 439 -14.74 -9.63 -1.58
N LEU A 440 -14.46 -8.84 -0.53
CA LEU A 440 -15.38 -7.87 0.04
C LEU A 440 -15.51 -6.62 -0.83
N THR A 441 -14.39 -6.06 -1.31
CA THR A 441 -14.35 -4.70 -1.86
C THR A 441 -14.03 -4.64 -3.36
N GLY A 442 -13.56 -5.74 -3.94
CA GLY A 442 -13.06 -5.83 -5.32
C GLY A 442 -11.62 -5.37 -5.51
N ALA A 443 -10.87 -5.10 -4.44
CA ALA A 443 -9.47 -4.71 -4.52
C ALA A 443 -8.68 -5.15 -3.28
N ARG A 444 -7.42 -5.54 -3.49
CA ARG A 444 -6.52 -6.01 -2.42
C ARG A 444 -6.07 -4.87 -1.50
N ILE A 445 -5.53 -3.80 -2.09
CA ILE A 445 -4.89 -2.71 -1.35
C ILE A 445 -5.83 -1.50 -1.24
N TYR A 446 -6.21 -0.89 -2.37
CA TYR A 446 -7.09 0.29 -2.36
C TYR A 446 -8.55 -0.12 -2.44
N GLN A 447 -9.12 -0.37 -1.27
CA GLN A 447 -10.44 -0.97 -1.10
C GLN A 447 -11.57 -0.07 -1.63
N ILE A 448 -11.55 1.24 -1.32
CA ILE A 448 -12.52 2.25 -1.77
C ILE A 448 -13.94 1.72 -1.56
N TYR A 449 -14.18 1.27 -0.34
CA TYR A 449 -15.39 0.54 0.04
C TYR A 449 -16.32 1.43 0.85
N ASN A 450 -15.76 2.24 1.75
CA ASN A 450 -16.54 3.19 2.52
C ASN A 450 -16.89 4.38 1.64
N THR A 451 -18.16 4.71 1.59
CA THR A 451 -18.66 5.90 0.91
C THR A 451 -19.49 6.71 1.91
N PRO A 452 -19.53 8.04 1.80
CA PRO A 452 -20.40 8.83 2.66
C PRO A 452 -21.84 8.29 2.66
N GLY A 453 -22.34 7.95 3.85
CA GLY A 453 -23.65 7.31 4.08
C GLY A 453 -23.65 5.79 4.19
N GLY A 454 -22.51 5.10 4.09
CA GLY A 454 -22.43 3.64 4.32
C GLY A 454 -21.30 2.96 3.56
N VAL A 455 -21.60 1.84 2.92
CA VAL A 455 -20.64 1.05 2.14
C VAL A 455 -21.12 0.81 0.71
N ARG A 456 -20.19 0.50 -0.19
CA ARG A 456 -20.46 0.39 -1.62
C ARG A 456 -21.24 -0.87 -2.01
N HIS A 457 -20.91 -2.01 -1.39
CA HIS A 457 -21.49 -3.32 -1.69
C HIS A 457 -21.67 -4.13 -0.39
N ASP A 458 -22.54 -5.14 -0.42
CA ASP A 458 -22.73 -6.05 0.72
C ASP A 458 -21.75 -7.24 0.64
N ILE A 459 -21.65 -8.06 1.70
CA ILE A 459 -20.83 -9.27 1.71
C ILE A 459 -21.36 -10.30 0.67
N PRO A 460 -20.48 -10.89 -0.16
CA PRO A 460 -20.89 -11.97 -1.07
C PRO A 460 -21.27 -13.25 -0.30
N THR A 461 -22.14 -14.09 -0.86
CA THR A 461 -22.66 -15.31 -0.21
C THR A 461 -21.58 -16.26 0.32
N SER A 462 -20.46 -16.41 -0.40
CA SER A 462 -19.35 -17.28 0.00
C SER A 462 -18.34 -16.62 0.94
N PHE A 463 -18.57 -15.38 1.39
CA PHE A 463 -17.62 -14.62 2.19
C PHE A 463 -17.49 -15.16 3.61
N GLU A 464 -18.62 -15.36 4.30
CA GLU A 464 -18.64 -15.76 5.70
C GLU A 464 -17.89 -17.07 5.95
N LYS A 465 -18.13 -18.08 5.10
CA LYS A 465 -17.42 -19.37 5.17
C LYS A 465 -15.90 -19.19 5.06
N LEU A 466 -15.44 -18.44 4.05
CA LEU A 466 -14.02 -18.20 3.83
C LEU A 466 -13.39 -17.38 4.97
N ALA A 467 -14.13 -16.42 5.53
CA ALA A 467 -13.70 -15.63 6.68
C ALA A 467 -13.52 -16.52 7.91
N LYS A 468 -14.50 -17.37 8.25
CA LYS A 468 -14.44 -18.32 9.37
C LYS A 468 -13.28 -19.33 9.21
N GLU A 469 -13.05 -19.84 7.99
CA GLU A 469 -11.89 -20.70 7.68
C GLU A 469 -10.56 -19.98 7.89
N THR A 470 -10.47 -18.71 7.48
CA THR A 470 -9.27 -17.88 7.61
C THR A 470 -8.99 -17.50 9.07
N ILE A 471 -10.02 -17.17 9.84
CA ILE A 471 -9.91 -16.88 11.28
C ILE A 471 -9.33 -18.08 12.02
N ASN A 472 -9.91 -19.27 11.81
CA ASN A 472 -9.43 -20.50 12.41
C ASN A 472 -7.99 -20.83 12.00
N TYR A 473 -7.62 -20.53 10.75
CA TYR A 473 -6.24 -20.66 10.30
C TYR A 473 -5.30 -19.71 11.03
N LEU A 474 -5.65 -18.43 11.14
CA LEU A 474 -4.79 -17.42 11.77
C LEU A 474 -4.63 -17.64 13.26
N ARG A 475 -5.68 -18.06 13.99
CA ARG A 475 -5.54 -18.43 15.42
C ARG A 475 -4.47 -19.50 15.64
N ARG A 476 -4.46 -20.55 14.80
CA ARG A 476 -3.39 -21.58 14.84
C ARG A 476 -2.03 -21.03 14.42
N ARG A 477 -1.98 -19.96 13.60
CA ARG A 477 -0.73 -19.30 13.22
C ARG A 477 -0.16 -18.44 14.33
N LEU A 478 -1.00 -17.86 15.20
CA LEU A 478 -0.52 -17.11 16.36
C LEU A 478 0.35 -17.98 17.28
N GLU A 479 -0.03 -19.25 17.52
CA GLU A 479 0.81 -20.21 18.27
C GLU A 479 2.19 -20.39 17.62
N VAL A 480 2.24 -20.43 16.28
CA VAL A 480 3.50 -20.54 15.54
C VAL A 480 4.33 -19.25 15.64
N TYR A 481 3.68 -18.08 15.72
CA TYR A 481 4.38 -16.81 15.95
C TYR A 481 4.94 -16.74 17.37
N ASP A 482 4.22 -17.27 18.35
CA ASP A 482 4.72 -17.37 19.72
C ASP A 482 6.02 -18.18 19.76
N ASP A 483 6.01 -19.37 19.17
CA ASP A 483 7.16 -20.28 19.16
C ASP A 483 8.36 -19.73 18.36
N LEU A 484 8.11 -19.20 17.15
CA LEU A 484 9.20 -18.80 16.24
C LEU A 484 9.71 -17.37 16.45
N LEU A 485 8.89 -16.48 17.01
CA LEU A 485 9.21 -15.06 17.18
C LEU A 485 9.24 -14.65 18.66
N LEU A 486 8.14 -14.81 19.42
CA LEU A 486 8.06 -14.22 20.76
C LEU A 486 8.89 -14.96 21.81
N ASN A 487 9.00 -16.28 21.68
CA ASN A 487 9.80 -17.15 22.55
C ASN A 487 11.24 -17.33 22.05
N ASN A 488 11.58 -16.70 20.92
CA ASN A 488 12.93 -16.75 20.35
C ASN A 488 13.88 -15.86 21.15
N GLU A 489 14.94 -16.44 21.73
CA GLU A 489 15.90 -15.73 22.57
C GLU A 489 16.62 -14.59 21.82
N THR A 490 16.96 -14.80 20.54
CA THR A 490 17.59 -13.76 19.71
C THR A 490 16.64 -12.58 19.53
N PHE A 491 15.36 -12.84 19.26
CA PHE A 491 14.38 -11.78 19.12
C PHE A 491 14.20 -11.00 20.43
N ILE A 492 14.05 -11.70 21.55
CA ILE A 492 13.94 -11.08 22.88
C ILE A 492 15.17 -10.21 23.17
N MET A 493 16.37 -10.72 22.94
CA MET A 493 17.64 -9.99 23.15
C MET A 493 17.72 -8.72 22.29
N ARG A 494 17.25 -8.77 21.04
CA ARG A 494 17.31 -7.64 20.10
C ARG A 494 16.21 -6.60 20.28
N THR A 495 15.17 -6.88 21.06
CA THR A 495 13.98 -6.02 21.15
C THR A 495 13.63 -5.59 22.58
N ARG A 496 14.03 -6.34 23.59
CA ARG A 496 13.79 -6.00 25.00
C ARG A 496 14.75 -4.90 25.45
N LYS A 497 14.25 -3.89 26.16
CA LYS A 497 14.98 -2.65 26.54
C LYS A 497 15.54 -1.85 25.36
N VAL A 498 15.07 -2.11 24.13
CA VAL A 498 15.48 -1.39 22.92
C VAL A 498 14.36 -0.40 22.52
N GLY A 499 14.73 0.86 22.27
CA GLY A 499 13.79 1.93 21.92
C GLY A 499 12.71 2.13 22.99
N VAL A 500 13.15 2.37 24.22
CA VAL A 500 12.26 2.53 25.38
C VAL A 500 11.48 3.84 25.30
N ILE A 501 10.16 3.76 25.34
CA ILE A 501 9.25 4.91 25.39
C ILE A 501 8.64 4.94 26.80
N ALA A 502 9.19 5.76 27.68
CA ALA A 502 8.64 5.89 29.02
C ALA A 502 7.22 6.52 28.99
N PRO A 503 6.35 6.23 29.97
CA PRO A 503 4.95 6.71 29.96
C PRO A 503 4.80 8.24 29.87
N ASP A 504 5.73 9.00 30.45
CA ASP A 504 5.81 10.46 30.36
C ASP A 504 6.05 10.93 28.92
N LEU A 505 7.00 10.30 28.21
CA LEU A 505 7.28 10.60 26.80
C LEU A 505 6.07 10.35 25.90
N VAL A 506 5.17 9.43 26.27
CA VAL A 506 3.93 9.22 25.51
C VAL A 506 3.08 10.48 25.49
N PHE A 507 2.96 11.18 26.62
CA PHE A 507 2.19 12.42 26.72
C PHE A 507 2.94 13.62 26.13
N ASP A 508 4.24 13.74 26.39
CA ASP A 508 5.04 14.88 25.93
C ASP A 508 5.12 14.95 24.40
N TYR A 509 5.13 13.79 23.73
CA TYR A 509 5.24 13.69 22.28
C TYR A 509 3.91 13.35 21.60
N ASP A 510 2.78 13.33 22.32
CA ASP A 510 1.45 13.00 21.77
C ASP A 510 1.45 11.67 20.98
N ILE A 511 1.98 10.63 21.62
CA ILE A 511 2.07 9.28 21.05
C ILE A 511 0.78 8.51 21.33
N THR A 512 0.26 7.82 20.30
CA THR A 512 -1.00 7.08 20.39
C THR A 512 -0.86 5.66 19.85
N GLY A 513 -1.92 4.84 20.00
CA GLY A 513 -1.98 3.51 19.43
C GLY A 513 -1.12 2.45 20.13
N PRO A 514 -0.68 1.41 19.39
CA PRO A 514 0.14 0.33 19.95
C PRO A 514 1.46 0.82 20.56
N ASN A 515 1.97 1.96 20.10
CA ASN A 515 3.18 2.57 20.63
C ASN A 515 2.96 3.12 22.06
N ALA A 516 1.79 3.70 22.35
CA ALA A 516 1.40 4.13 23.69
C ALA A 516 1.01 2.94 24.59
N ARG A 517 0.25 1.99 24.05
CA ARG A 517 -0.18 0.77 24.77
C ARG A 517 0.99 -0.14 25.16
N GLY A 518 2.06 -0.14 24.37
CA GLY A 518 3.33 -0.82 24.71
C GLY A 518 4.07 -0.23 25.90
N SER A 519 3.68 0.96 26.35
CA SER A 519 4.17 1.67 27.54
C SER A 519 3.17 1.69 28.69
N GLY A 520 2.13 0.85 28.63
CA GLY A 520 1.17 0.66 29.71
C GLY A 520 0.02 1.68 29.74
N ILE A 521 -0.12 2.51 28.71
CA ILE A 521 -1.21 3.48 28.60
C ILE A 521 -2.47 2.77 28.09
N GLU A 522 -3.52 2.72 28.91
CA GLU A 522 -4.81 2.11 28.59
C GLU A 522 -5.70 3.08 27.80
N PHE A 523 -5.34 3.34 26.55
CA PHE A 523 -6.09 4.24 25.66
C PHE A 523 -6.25 3.64 24.25
N ASP A 524 -7.49 3.65 23.76
CA ASP A 524 -7.88 3.25 22.40
C ASP A 524 -9.18 3.98 22.05
N ILE A 525 -9.24 4.63 20.88
CA ILE A 525 -10.41 5.43 20.49
C ILE A 525 -11.66 4.57 20.37
N ARG A 526 -11.54 3.31 19.94
CA ARG A 526 -12.68 2.40 19.76
C ARG A 526 -13.45 2.17 21.07
N LYS A 527 -12.77 2.30 22.23
CA LYS A 527 -13.40 2.22 23.56
C LYS A 527 -13.63 3.59 24.20
N ALA A 528 -12.68 4.51 24.08
CA ALA A 528 -12.75 5.81 24.76
C ALA A 528 -13.79 6.76 24.15
N VAL A 529 -13.87 6.77 22.81
CA VAL A 529 -14.82 7.59 22.03
C VAL A 529 -15.33 6.72 20.88
N PRO A 530 -16.20 5.73 21.17
CA PRO A 530 -16.62 4.75 20.19
C PRO A 530 -17.30 5.42 18.98
N TYR A 531 -17.05 4.85 17.81
CA TYR A 531 -17.59 5.26 16.52
C TYR A 531 -18.13 4.02 15.79
N GLU A 532 -18.90 4.24 14.72
CA GLU A 532 -19.62 3.17 14.02
C GLU A 532 -20.48 2.35 15.00
N ALA A 533 -20.14 1.07 15.20
CA ALA A 533 -20.81 0.15 16.13
C ALA A 533 -19.82 -0.52 17.11
N TYR A 534 -18.63 0.07 17.34
CA TYR A 534 -17.64 -0.50 18.27
C TYR A 534 -18.14 -0.57 19.73
N ASP A 535 -19.10 0.27 20.10
CA ASP A 535 -19.79 0.25 21.41
C ASP A 535 -20.69 -0.99 21.60
N LYS A 536 -21.07 -1.67 20.51
CA LYS A 536 -21.92 -2.86 20.52
C LYS A 536 -21.13 -4.16 20.38
N ILE A 537 -19.81 -4.09 20.18
CA ILE A 537 -18.97 -5.25 19.92
C ILE A 537 -17.97 -5.43 21.06
N GLU A 538 -18.01 -6.60 21.69
CA GLU A 538 -17.09 -6.96 22.78
C GLU A 538 -15.70 -7.31 22.24
N PHE A 539 -14.67 -6.71 22.83
CA PHE A 539 -13.25 -7.02 22.62
C PHE A 539 -12.41 -6.45 23.76
N ASP A 540 -11.20 -6.95 23.96
CA ASP A 540 -10.29 -6.51 25.01
C ASP A 540 -9.25 -5.51 24.52
N LEU A 541 -8.82 -4.61 25.41
CA LEU A 541 -7.74 -3.68 25.12
C LEU A 541 -6.40 -4.33 25.48
N VAL A 542 -5.45 -4.34 24.54
CA VAL A 542 -4.15 -4.99 24.72
C VAL A 542 -3.11 -3.97 25.15
N THR A 543 -2.53 -4.13 26.35
CA THR A 543 -1.42 -3.30 26.84
C THR A 543 -0.24 -4.15 27.28
N SER A 544 0.93 -3.52 27.31
CA SER A 544 2.14 -4.06 27.91
C SER A 544 2.86 -2.97 28.70
N LYS A 545 3.57 -3.32 29.76
CA LYS A 545 4.27 -2.37 30.65
C LYS A 545 5.78 -2.29 30.41
N GLY A 546 6.32 -3.06 29.46
CA GLY A 546 7.77 -3.13 29.24
C GLY A 546 8.37 -1.92 28.51
N CYS A 547 7.55 -1.06 27.88
CA CYS A 547 7.93 0.21 27.24
C CYS A 547 8.90 0.08 26.04
N ASP A 548 9.28 -1.12 25.62
CA ASP A 548 10.31 -1.40 24.62
C ASP A 548 9.74 -1.92 23.29
N ALA A 549 10.61 -2.14 22.30
CA ALA A 549 10.23 -2.69 21.00
C ALA A 549 9.49 -4.03 21.14
N TYR A 550 9.93 -4.91 22.04
CA TYR A 550 9.26 -6.18 22.32
C TYR A 550 7.81 -5.98 22.81
N SER A 551 7.59 -5.07 23.74
CA SER A 551 6.27 -4.75 24.30
C SER A 551 5.31 -4.20 23.25
N ARG A 552 5.83 -3.39 22.32
CA ARG A 552 5.05 -2.92 21.17
C ARG A 552 4.70 -4.05 20.19
N THR A 553 5.57 -5.05 20.03
CA THR A 553 5.28 -6.26 19.25
C THR A 553 4.17 -7.09 19.90
N LEU A 554 4.23 -7.29 21.21
CA LEU A 554 3.18 -7.99 21.98
C LEU A 554 1.81 -7.34 21.79
N CYS A 555 1.75 -6.01 21.84
CA CYS A 555 0.50 -5.28 21.62
C CYS A 555 -0.08 -5.56 20.23
N ARG A 556 0.75 -5.54 19.18
CA ARG A 556 0.29 -5.79 17.80
C ARG A 556 -0.16 -7.24 17.57
N ILE A 557 0.52 -8.23 18.17
CA ILE A 557 0.08 -9.63 18.08
C ILE A 557 -1.23 -9.84 18.84
N GLY A 558 -1.35 -9.29 20.05
CA GLY A 558 -2.61 -9.34 20.78
C GLY A 558 -3.75 -8.62 20.05
N GLU A 559 -3.47 -7.50 19.39
CA GLU A 559 -4.46 -6.81 18.56
C GLU A 559 -4.90 -7.64 17.35
N ILE A 560 -4.05 -8.48 16.77
CA ILE A 560 -4.49 -9.44 15.73
C ILE A 560 -5.55 -10.37 16.30
N GLU A 561 -5.34 -10.96 17.49
CA GLU A 561 -6.35 -11.84 18.09
C GLU A 561 -7.66 -11.10 18.38
N GLN A 562 -7.57 -9.88 18.94
CA GLN A 562 -8.76 -9.08 19.23
C GLN A 562 -9.50 -8.66 17.94
N SER A 563 -8.79 -8.34 16.86
CA SER A 563 -9.40 -8.12 15.55
C SER A 563 -10.11 -9.37 15.02
N LEU A 564 -9.56 -10.57 15.23
CA LEU A 564 -10.23 -11.82 14.86
C LEU A 564 -11.53 -12.03 15.65
N VAL A 565 -11.52 -11.74 16.95
CA VAL A 565 -12.73 -11.75 17.81
C VAL A 565 -13.76 -10.75 17.33
N ILE A 566 -13.36 -9.51 17.01
CA ILE A 566 -14.26 -8.48 16.48
C ILE A 566 -14.90 -8.94 15.17
N ILE A 567 -14.12 -9.50 14.24
CA ILE A 567 -14.63 -9.98 12.95
C ILE A 567 -15.66 -11.11 13.16
N GLU A 568 -15.37 -12.06 14.05
CA GLU A 568 -16.28 -13.16 14.38
C GLU A 568 -17.61 -12.62 14.96
N ASN A 569 -17.53 -11.73 15.95
CA ASN A 569 -18.69 -11.09 16.56
C ASN A 569 -19.52 -10.28 15.54
N VAL A 570 -18.86 -9.54 14.64
CA VAL A 570 -19.54 -8.78 13.57
C VAL A 570 -20.27 -9.69 12.60
N LEU A 571 -19.68 -10.82 12.21
CA LEU A 571 -20.30 -11.77 11.29
C LEU A 571 -21.52 -12.44 11.94
N ASP A 572 -21.43 -12.80 13.21
CA ASP A 572 -22.53 -13.48 13.92
C ASP A 572 -23.67 -12.51 14.29
N GLN A 573 -23.38 -11.22 14.48
CA GLN A 573 -24.34 -10.19 14.86
C GLN A 573 -24.74 -9.25 13.71
N LEU A 574 -24.43 -9.61 12.46
CA LEU A 574 -24.61 -8.72 11.32
C LEU A 574 -26.11 -8.37 11.11
N PRO A 575 -26.53 -7.11 11.30
CA PRO A 575 -27.95 -6.77 11.28
C PRO A 575 -28.50 -6.78 9.84
N ASN A 576 -29.78 -7.13 9.70
CA ASN A 576 -30.51 -6.95 8.45
C ASN A 576 -30.80 -5.45 8.21
N GLY A 577 -30.97 -5.06 6.95
CA GLY A 577 -31.36 -3.70 6.59
C GLY A 577 -30.51 -3.08 5.47
N PRO A 578 -30.67 -1.78 5.21
CA PRO A 578 -29.91 -1.11 4.18
C PRO A 578 -28.43 -0.99 4.57
N ILE A 579 -27.54 -1.12 3.59
CA ILE A 579 -26.08 -0.93 3.77
C ILE A 579 -25.66 0.54 3.62
N GLN A 580 -26.55 1.41 3.15
CA GLN A 580 -26.30 2.82 2.93
C GLN A 580 -27.57 3.66 3.02
N ASP A 581 -27.44 4.85 3.59
CA ASP A 581 -28.39 5.96 3.47
C ASP A 581 -27.59 7.26 3.29
N ARG A 582 -27.90 8.01 2.24
CA ARG A 582 -27.17 9.23 1.87
C ARG A 582 -28.04 10.48 2.01
N LYS A 583 -29.13 10.39 2.75
CA LYS A 583 -30.00 11.53 3.02
C LYS A 583 -29.30 12.50 3.98
N MET A 584 -29.02 13.70 3.50
CA MET A 584 -28.44 14.77 4.31
C MET A 584 -29.49 15.40 5.23
N ALA A 585 -29.04 16.11 6.28
CA ALA A 585 -29.93 16.81 7.21
C ALA A 585 -30.82 17.86 6.53
N ASN A 586 -30.40 18.42 5.38
CA ASN A 586 -31.19 19.34 4.58
C ASN A 586 -32.23 18.66 3.66
N GLY A 587 -32.40 17.34 3.77
CA GLY A 587 -33.35 16.53 3.00
C GLY A 587 -32.89 16.13 1.59
N LYS A 588 -31.75 16.63 1.09
CA LYS A 588 -31.21 16.24 -0.22
C LYS A 588 -30.39 14.95 -0.13
N GLN A 589 -30.33 14.20 -1.23
CA GLN A 589 -29.44 13.04 -1.34
C GLN A 589 -28.01 13.47 -1.67
N LEU A 590 -27.04 12.97 -0.91
CA LEU A 590 -25.63 13.13 -1.22
C LEU A 590 -25.25 12.23 -2.41
N GLY A 591 -24.67 12.83 -3.43
CA GLY A 591 -24.19 12.19 -4.63
C GLY A 591 -22.85 12.76 -5.10
N PRO A 592 -22.32 12.29 -6.24
CA PRO A 592 -20.93 12.55 -6.62
C PRO A 592 -20.55 14.02 -6.85
N PHE A 593 -21.55 14.86 -7.13
CA PHE A 593 -21.40 16.29 -7.40
C PHE A 593 -22.20 17.17 -6.42
N SER A 594 -22.73 16.59 -5.34
CA SER A 594 -23.52 17.33 -4.36
C SER A 594 -22.65 18.30 -3.56
N SER A 595 -23.23 19.44 -3.21
CA SER A 595 -22.64 20.35 -2.23
C SER A 595 -22.87 19.85 -0.80
N ILE A 596 -21.89 20.12 0.06
CA ILE A 596 -22.00 19.89 1.50
C ILE A 596 -22.22 21.23 2.19
N PRO A 597 -23.12 21.35 3.19
CA PRO A 597 -23.34 22.59 3.93
C PRO A 597 -22.04 23.22 4.44
N ALA A 598 -22.03 24.54 4.58
CA ALA A 598 -20.88 25.24 5.15
C ALA A 598 -20.74 24.87 6.63
N GLY A 599 -19.50 24.64 7.08
CA GLY A 599 -19.22 24.20 8.43
C GLY A 599 -17.82 23.61 8.58
N GLU A 600 -17.51 23.21 9.81
CA GLU A 600 -16.22 22.66 10.20
C GLU A 600 -16.46 21.42 11.08
N ALA A 601 -15.73 20.35 10.84
CA ALA A 601 -15.86 19.12 11.62
C ALA A 601 -14.52 18.41 11.78
N ILE A 602 -14.41 17.66 12.88
CA ILE A 602 -13.31 16.72 13.14
C ILE A 602 -13.90 15.34 13.37
N HIS A 603 -13.29 14.33 12.77
CA HIS A 603 -13.59 12.93 13.07
C HIS A 603 -12.29 12.15 13.25
N CYS A 604 -12.20 11.41 14.35
CA CYS A 604 -11.04 10.62 14.74
C CYS A 604 -11.42 9.15 14.86
N VAL A 605 -10.49 8.28 14.46
CA VAL A 605 -10.63 6.82 14.48
C VAL A 605 -9.32 6.19 14.96
N GLU A 606 -9.38 4.96 15.45
CA GLU A 606 -8.18 4.18 15.81
C GLU A 606 -7.65 3.45 14.56
N SER A 607 -6.57 3.93 13.95
CA SER A 607 -5.86 3.17 12.92
C SER A 607 -4.98 2.08 13.54
N ALA A 608 -4.40 1.18 12.73
CA ALA A 608 -3.43 0.18 13.18
C ALA A 608 -2.16 0.78 13.81
N ARG A 609 -1.97 2.10 13.69
CA ARG A 609 -0.81 2.85 14.18
C ARG A 609 -1.15 3.83 15.30
N GLY A 610 -2.44 3.98 15.65
CA GLY A 610 -2.94 4.94 16.62
C GLY A 610 -3.97 5.89 16.06
N GLU A 611 -4.20 6.98 16.78
CA GLU A 611 -5.28 7.93 16.49
C GLU A 611 -5.04 8.65 15.16
N LEU A 612 -6.04 8.58 14.30
CA LEU A 612 -6.09 9.23 13.01
C LEU A 612 -7.29 10.17 12.98
N CYS A 613 -7.04 11.47 12.76
CA CYS A 613 -8.09 12.47 12.67
C CYS A 613 -8.09 13.19 11.31
N PHE A 614 -9.29 13.40 10.79
CA PHE A 614 -9.56 14.30 9.67
C PHE A 614 -10.29 15.53 10.19
N HIS A 615 -9.73 16.69 9.89
CA HIS A 615 -10.34 17.98 10.10
C HIS A 615 -10.69 18.59 8.75
N ALA A 616 -11.96 18.90 8.51
CA ALA A 616 -12.42 19.40 7.22
C ALA A 616 -13.29 20.64 7.37
N ILE A 617 -13.10 21.58 6.44
CA ILE A 617 -13.85 22.83 6.33
C ILE A 617 -14.60 22.83 5.00
N SER A 618 -15.91 23.08 5.06
CA SER A 618 -16.78 23.26 3.91
C SER A 618 -17.23 24.71 3.82
N ASN A 619 -17.24 25.26 2.60
CA ASN A 619 -17.80 26.58 2.28
C ASN A 619 -19.16 26.49 1.57
N GLY A 620 -19.84 25.33 1.59
CA GLY A 620 -21.07 25.13 0.83
C GLY A 620 -20.87 24.56 -0.59
N GLY A 621 -19.64 24.22 -0.97
CA GLY A 621 -19.28 23.73 -2.30
C GLY A 621 -19.33 22.21 -2.46
N SER A 622 -19.09 21.73 -3.69
CA SER A 622 -18.96 20.30 -4.02
C SER A 622 -17.58 19.71 -3.71
N SER A 623 -16.64 20.56 -3.28
CA SER A 623 -15.27 20.21 -2.90
C SER A 623 -14.98 20.81 -1.52
N PRO A 624 -14.09 20.20 -0.71
CA PRO A 624 -13.68 20.79 0.55
C PRO A 624 -12.92 22.09 0.32
N TYR A 625 -13.14 23.06 1.22
CA TYR A 625 -12.29 24.26 1.28
C TYR A 625 -10.91 23.91 1.81
N ARG A 626 -10.86 23.08 2.87
CA ARG A 626 -9.62 22.55 3.44
C ARG A 626 -9.86 21.19 4.06
N VAL A 627 -8.87 20.30 3.96
CA VAL A 627 -8.79 19.08 4.75
C VAL A 627 -7.39 19.02 5.38
N LYS A 628 -7.30 18.93 6.70
CA LYS A 628 -6.08 18.66 7.45
C LYS A 628 -6.14 17.25 8.01
N ILE A 629 -5.04 16.52 7.89
CA ILE A 629 -4.93 15.17 8.43
C ILE A 629 -3.95 15.21 9.61
N ARG A 630 -4.37 14.70 10.77
CA ARG A 630 -3.47 14.32 11.86
C ARG A 630 -3.36 12.81 11.82
N GLY A 631 -2.24 12.30 11.34
CA GLY A 631 -1.98 10.86 11.34
C GLY A 631 -0.92 10.48 12.37
N PRO A 632 -0.96 9.23 12.85
CA PRO A 632 -0.26 8.83 14.06
C PRO A 632 1.27 8.72 13.89
N THR A 633 1.79 8.63 12.66
CA THR A 633 3.23 8.40 12.46
C THR A 633 4.06 9.68 12.41
N PHE A 634 3.42 10.85 12.33
CA PHE A 634 4.12 12.13 12.33
C PHE A 634 4.90 12.32 13.64
N SER A 635 4.21 12.23 14.78
CA SER A 635 4.81 12.42 16.10
C SER A 635 5.84 11.32 16.42
N THR A 636 5.53 10.06 16.12
CA THR A 636 6.42 8.94 16.44
C THR A 636 7.70 8.94 15.60
N ILE A 637 7.63 9.28 14.31
CA ILE A 637 8.77 9.14 13.38
C ILE A 637 9.55 10.43 13.19
N LEU A 638 8.88 11.58 13.05
CA LEU A 638 9.58 12.84 12.78
C LEU A 638 10.01 13.57 14.06
N VAL A 639 9.33 13.33 15.19
CA VAL A 639 9.58 14.05 16.44
C VAL A 639 10.27 13.16 17.47
N LEU A 640 9.71 11.98 17.79
CA LEU A 640 10.22 11.12 18.86
C LEU A 640 11.43 10.26 18.46
N LEU A 641 11.42 9.66 17.26
CA LEU A 641 12.48 8.74 16.81
C LEU A 641 13.91 9.31 16.96
N PRO A 642 14.21 10.58 16.63
CA PRO A 642 15.54 11.16 16.84
C PRO A 642 16.05 11.07 18.28
N ASP A 643 15.16 11.29 19.25
CA ASP A 643 15.51 11.22 20.68
C ASP A 643 15.61 9.77 21.15
N LEU A 644 14.73 8.86 20.66
CA LEU A 644 14.83 7.43 20.98
C LEU A 644 16.11 6.77 20.49
N LEU A 645 16.68 7.26 19.38
CA LEU A 645 17.91 6.71 18.83
C LEU A 645 19.17 7.25 19.51
N ARG A 646 19.11 8.36 20.25
CA ARG A 646 20.28 8.93 20.92
C ARG A 646 20.83 7.94 21.95
N GLY A 647 22.12 7.64 21.87
CA GLY A 647 22.79 6.65 22.72
C GLY A 647 22.53 5.19 22.36
N SER A 648 21.71 4.90 21.33
CA SER A 648 21.50 3.53 20.86
C SER A 648 22.65 3.08 19.97
N TYR A 649 22.84 1.76 19.84
CA TYR A 649 23.77 1.21 18.86
C TYR A 649 23.18 1.29 17.46
N MET A 650 24.03 1.50 16.45
CA MET A 650 23.62 1.53 15.04
C MET A 650 22.84 0.28 14.63
N ALA A 651 23.20 -0.89 15.18
CA ALA A 651 22.52 -2.16 14.91
C ALA A 651 21.05 -2.18 15.37
N ASP A 652 20.67 -1.35 16.34
CA ASP A 652 19.32 -1.28 16.90
C ASP A 652 18.42 -0.28 16.17
N VAL A 653 19.00 0.60 15.33
CA VAL A 653 18.25 1.58 14.54
C VAL A 653 17.12 0.92 13.72
N PRO A 654 17.34 -0.16 12.96
CA PRO A 654 16.27 -0.85 12.25
C PRO A 654 15.16 -1.39 13.16
N VAL A 655 15.51 -1.92 14.32
CA VAL A 655 14.56 -2.52 15.27
C VAL A 655 13.69 -1.44 15.89
N VAL A 656 14.29 -0.36 16.39
CA VAL A 656 13.56 0.80 16.93
C VAL A 656 12.63 1.36 15.86
N TYR A 657 13.14 1.61 14.66
CA TYR A 657 12.38 2.17 13.55
C TYR A 657 11.15 1.32 13.17
N TRP A 658 11.31 0.01 12.95
CA TRP A 658 10.18 -0.85 12.55
C TRP A 658 9.22 -1.16 13.69
N SER A 659 9.68 -1.15 14.94
CA SER A 659 8.80 -1.32 16.11
C SER A 659 7.80 -0.18 16.31
N LEU A 660 8.05 0.99 15.70
CA LEU A 660 7.13 2.15 15.70
C LEU A 660 6.05 2.05 14.62
N ASP A 661 6.17 1.11 13.67
CA ASP A 661 5.26 0.89 12.55
C ASP A 661 4.98 2.14 11.71
N GLN A 662 6.05 2.68 11.13
CA GLN A 662 6.02 3.89 10.32
C GLN A 662 5.19 3.75 9.03
N CYS A 663 4.70 4.88 8.53
CA CYS A 663 4.15 4.99 7.18
C CYS A 663 4.63 6.30 6.53
N PRO A 664 5.49 6.29 5.49
CA PRO A 664 6.13 7.55 5.08
C PRO A 664 5.18 8.53 4.41
N ALA A 665 4.21 8.01 3.65
CA ALA A 665 3.19 8.85 3.03
C ALA A 665 2.22 9.47 4.06
N ASP A 666 2.15 8.94 5.29
CA ASP A 666 1.44 9.56 6.42
C ASP A 666 2.24 10.76 6.92
N HIS A 667 3.47 10.59 7.40
CA HIS A 667 4.18 11.74 7.97
C HIS A 667 4.67 12.79 6.94
N ASP A 668 4.74 12.45 5.65
CA ASP A 668 5.14 13.38 4.58
C ASP A 668 3.99 14.24 3.99
N ARG A 669 2.72 13.98 4.32
CA ARG A 669 1.49 14.42 3.59
C ARG A 669 1.45 15.79 2.91
#